data_AF-A0A956QVK4-F1
#
_entry.id   AF-A0A956QVK4-F1
#
_cell.length_a   1.000
_cell.length_b   1.000
_cell.length_c   1.000
_cell.angle_alpha   90.00
_cell.angle_beta   90.00
_cell.angle_gamma   90.00
#
_symmetry.space_group_name_H-M   'P 1'
#
loop_
_entity.id
_entity.type
_entity.pdbx_description
1 polymer ?
#
loop_
_entity_poly.entity_id
_entity_poly.type
_entity_poly.pdbx_seq_one_letter_code
_entity_poly.pdbx_strand_id
1 'polypeptide(L)'
;MSFADIGDVTSFNPAAKWTEDGNKAVRDVSDVPDFDTGALFRDSNSFQDATSRAGIINRLQIPIATIDGNFERVQQDSGSFVDTSTGSRPGFDYILKSTGEGDLVLLDGDHELRFSDDPVLAESRKALLDLASKSIDDPQQLSKFTADMIRFENRAREANLTPEEVRKTYEATGRLLEDNPEAIVDSALRTVLAEQVMAQAAIPTGIDQGRHNTCNVTAVESIIYTTMPSRAANLVADVATTVSFTGSDGTRYDVPATNIGQDKESRMNPPPDGRRSFASQLFQVAAVNAVYQSRGEKYSYFQSAIPDPNKPGDTGERLFDLSEMPPRLIADNPYFFSQEISDAYRLISGQELGDRILDNSFDRFKDGNFSTPEELHALLTELSKNGGFPAILNVNTNFEPFRSDSGRGTAAGDEGGDHVVTITGYDPETRQLKIDNQWGSSRDHIDTPVPLEEAFLATLSPETGGLYRALRETERNYPNLTKAQTNFKALTEHVKSYPDSYLSFLEVIDSMANADRTWQQQRQVAKFDFNEHDKTTEFMNEAFDQLPPYRNMQLLTLRLLENGRFYPQGIAETAYQAEQSFYDGRFLSAAGKSGLTGEAIRNEMTRIASDPSALPQEGNETLFEAARIMSLLRPEEQDALLRRLSSDH
;
A
#
# COMPACT_ATOMS: atom_id res chain seq x y z
N MET A 1 -28.95 40.12 -28.62
CA MET A 1 -29.43 41.10 -27.61
C MET A 1 -28.22 41.81 -27.03
N SER A 2 -28.30 43.13 -26.87
CA SER A 2 -27.17 44.06 -26.67
C SER A 2 -26.73 44.22 -25.21
N PHE A 3 -25.43 44.46 -25.05
CA PHE A 3 -24.75 44.94 -23.86
C PHE A 3 -25.24 46.33 -23.41
N ALA A 4 -25.62 46.46 -22.15
CA ALA A 4 -25.48 47.66 -21.31
C ALA A 4 -25.75 47.27 -19.85
N ASP A 5 -25.17 48.03 -18.91
CA ASP A 5 -25.28 47.95 -17.45
C ASP A 5 -24.32 46.97 -16.74
N ILE A 6 -23.19 47.51 -16.29
CA ILE A 6 -22.78 47.45 -14.87
C ILE A 6 -21.94 48.71 -14.60
N GLY A 7 -22.35 49.41 -13.54
CA GLY A 7 -21.81 50.67 -13.10
C GLY A 7 -20.50 50.57 -12.34
N ASP A 8 -19.83 51.70 -12.38
CA ASP A 8 -18.59 52.09 -11.74
C ASP A 8 -18.73 52.18 -10.21
N VAL A 9 -17.81 51.55 -9.46
CA VAL A 9 -17.58 51.85 -8.03
C VAL A 9 -16.07 51.83 -7.77
N THR A 10 -15.42 52.94 -8.06
CA THR A 10 -14.11 53.29 -7.49
C THR A 10 -14.28 53.99 -6.15
N SER A 11 -13.87 53.36 -5.03
CA SER A 11 -13.18 54.02 -3.91
C SER A 11 -12.88 53.05 -2.77
N PHE A 12 -11.61 52.74 -2.51
CA PHE A 12 -11.16 52.36 -1.17
C PHE A 12 -9.85 53.09 -0.84
N ASN A 13 -9.89 53.80 0.28
CA ASN A 13 -8.84 54.64 0.84
C ASN A 13 -8.03 53.81 1.86
N PRO A 14 -6.67 53.79 1.82
CA PRO A 14 -5.87 52.99 2.73
C PRO A 14 -5.40 53.83 3.92
N ALA A 15 -6.04 53.67 5.09
CA ALA A 15 -5.43 54.05 6.37
C ALA A 15 -6.19 53.47 7.57
N ALA A 16 -5.65 52.43 8.20
CA ALA A 16 -5.93 52.17 9.61
C ALA A 16 -4.67 51.64 10.29
N LYS A 17 -4.18 52.44 11.24
CA LYS A 17 -3.03 52.19 12.10
C LYS A 17 -3.33 51.05 13.07
N TRP A 18 -2.31 50.26 13.34
CA TRP A 18 -2.24 49.32 14.45
C TRP A 18 -2.22 50.07 15.79
N THR A 19 -2.99 49.59 16.77
CA THR A 19 -2.76 49.85 18.19
C THR A 19 -2.91 48.55 18.98
N GLU A 20 -1.89 48.29 19.80
CA GLU A 20 -1.83 47.26 20.85
C GLU A 20 -2.92 47.50 21.91
N ASP A 21 -3.70 46.45 22.24
CA ASP A 21 -3.96 46.00 23.62
C ASP A 21 -5.11 44.98 23.67
N GLY A 22 -4.94 43.97 24.53
CA GLY A 22 -5.66 42.71 24.51
C GLY A 22 -7.00 42.61 25.26
N ASN A 23 -7.63 41.46 25.03
CA ASN A 23 -8.61 40.74 25.85
C ASN A 23 -9.81 41.52 26.45
N LYS A 24 -10.97 41.41 25.80
CA LYS A 24 -12.19 40.84 26.40
C LYS A 24 -13.29 40.55 25.38
N ALA A 25 -13.82 39.33 25.52
CA ALA A 25 -14.93 38.68 24.82
C ALA A 25 -16.13 39.53 24.39
N VAL A 26 -16.68 39.20 23.21
CA VAL A 26 -18.12 39.12 22.98
C VAL A 26 -18.43 37.83 22.22
N ARG A 27 -19.30 37.03 22.84
CA ARG A 27 -20.02 35.90 22.25
C ARG A 27 -21.11 36.46 21.33
N ASP A 28 -21.10 36.09 20.06
CA ASP A 28 -22.32 35.78 19.30
C ASP A 28 -21.94 35.06 18.00
N VAL A 29 -22.29 33.78 17.88
CA VAL A 29 -22.08 32.95 16.68
C VAL A 29 -23.46 32.52 16.18
N SER A 30 -24.30 33.51 15.88
CA SER A 30 -25.65 33.29 15.34
C SER A 30 -25.84 33.84 13.92
N ASP A 31 -24.80 34.43 13.31
CA ASP A 31 -24.87 35.07 11.97
C ASP A 31 -23.78 34.59 11.00
N VAL A 32 -23.40 33.30 11.05
CA VAL A 32 -22.63 32.70 9.94
C VAL A 32 -23.66 32.17 8.93
N PRO A 33 -23.70 32.64 7.68
CA PRO A 33 -24.59 32.08 6.67
C PRO A 33 -24.22 30.61 6.46
N ASP A 34 -25.21 29.73 6.52
CA ASP A 34 -25.08 28.34 6.09
C ASP A 34 -24.39 28.30 4.72
N PHE A 35 -23.24 27.62 4.66
CA PHE A 35 -22.58 27.31 3.40
C PHE A 35 -23.45 26.25 2.69
N ASP A 36 -24.34 26.70 1.80
CA ASP A 36 -25.17 25.84 0.96
C ASP A 36 -24.30 25.15 -0.09
N THR A 37 -23.75 23.99 0.26
CA THR A 37 -23.05 23.08 -0.66
C THR A 37 -23.95 22.60 -1.80
N GLY A 38 -25.28 22.71 -1.67
CA GLY A 38 -26.25 22.38 -2.71
C GLY A 38 -26.29 23.40 -3.86
N ALA A 39 -25.81 24.63 -3.67
CA ALA A 39 -25.81 25.66 -4.72
C ALA A 39 -24.81 25.37 -5.86
N LEU A 40 -23.77 24.57 -5.62
CA LEU A 40 -22.80 24.15 -6.65
C LEU A 40 -23.33 23.08 -7.61
N PHE A 41 -24.46 22.43 -7.29
CA PHE A 41 -24.91 21.22 -8.00
C PHE A 41 -26.32 21.31 -8.61
N ARG A 42 -26.99 22.47 -8.57
CA ARG A 42 -28.40 22.60 -9.01
C ARG A 42 -28.63 22.73 -10.52
N ASP A 43 -27.59 22.86 -11.34
CA ASP A 43 -27.73 22.94 -12.81
C ASP A 43 -26.79 21.94 -13.52
N SER A 44 -27.31 20.75 -13.84
CA SER A 44 -26.54 19.68 -14.49
C SER A 44 -26.14 20.01 -15.94
N ASN A 45 -26.77 21.01 -16.56
CA ASN A 45 -26.35 21.55 -17.86
C ASN A 45 -25.30 22.67 -17.74
N SER A 46 -25.08 23.25 -16.55
CA SER A 46 -24.03 24.25 -16.35
C SER A 46 -22.71 23.66 -15.88
N PHE A 47 -22.61 22.36 -15.59
CA PHE A 47 -21.33 21.74 -15.19
C PHE A 47 -20.37 21.59 -16.38
N GLN A 48 -20.90 21.35 -17.59
CA GLN A 48 -20.12 21.39 -18.84
C GLN A 48 -19.86 22.82 -19.34
N ASP A 49 -20.77 23.77 -19.07
CA ASP A 49 -20.59 25.17 -19.50
C ASP A 49 -19.76 26.02 -18.51
N ALA A 50 -19.77 25.72 -17.22
CA ALA A 50 -18.94 26.41 -16.22
C ALA A 50 -17.47 25.97 -16.28
N THR A 51 -17.19 24.76 -16.79
CA THR A 51 -15.83 24.29 -17.07
C THR A 51 -15.25 24.91 -18.36
N SER A 52 -16.09 25.49 -19.23
CA SER A 52 -15.63 26.27 -20.40
C SER A 52 -15.18 27.70 -20.07
N ARG A 53 -15.40 28.18 -18.83
CA ARG A 53 -14.85 29.45 -18.34
C ARG A 53 -13.57 29.20 -17.56
N ALA A 54 -12.46 29.14 -18.29
CA ALA A 54 -11.06 29.15 -17.83
C ALA A 54 -10.66 30.36 -16.93
N GLY A 55 -11.61 31.09 -16.34
CA GLY A 55 -11.39 32.37 -15.65
C GLY A 55 -11.31 32.30 -14.12
N ILE A 56 -11.59 31.15 -13.48
CA ILE A 56 -11.58 31.05 -12.00
C ILE A 56 -10.36 30.26 -11.48
N ILE A 57 -9.70 29.45 -12.31
CA ILE A 57 -8.58 28.61 -11.84
C ILE A 57 -7.27 29.38 -11.66
N ASN A 58 -7.09 30.56 -12.28
CA ASN A 58 -5.80 31.23 -12.29
C ASN A 58 -5.87 32.73 -11.99
N ARG A 59 -5.49 33.14 -10.76
CA ARG A 59 -5.05 34.52 -10.44
C ARG A 59 -4.36 34.73 -9.10
N LEU A 60 -3.95 33.68 -8.40
CA LEU A 60 -2.93 33.83 -7.36
C LEU A 60 -1.60 33.54 -8.04
N GLN A 61 -0.85 34.59 -8.40
CA GLN A 61 0.58 34.48 -8.64
C GLN A 61 1.21 33.99 -7.34
N ILE A 62 1.35 32.67 -7.20
CA ILE A 62 2.04 32.09 -6.07
C ILE A 62 3.53 32.28 -6.39
N PRO A 63 4.30 32.97 -5.54
CA PRO A 63 5.74 33.00 -5.71
C PRO A 63 6.22 31.55 -5.71
N ILE A 64 6.79 31.11 -6.83
CA ILE A 64 7.55 29.87 -6.89
C ILE A 64 8.64 30.05 -5.84
N ALA A 65 8.52 29.30 -4.74
CA ALA A 65 9.43 29.44 -3.62
C ALA A 65 10.86 29.22 -4.12
N THR A 66 11.78 30.07 -3.67
CA THR A 66 13.22 29.90 -3.93
C THR A 66 13.65 28.49 -3.57
N ILE A 67 14.40 27.86 -4.47
CA ILE A 67 15.00 26.54 -4.28
C ILE A 67 15.76 26.51 -2.95
N ASP A 68 15.72 25.36 -2.27
CA ASP A 68 16.48 25.13 -1.06
C ASP A 68 17.98 25.20 -1.32
N GLY A 69 18.68 26.04 -0.55
CA GLY A 69 20.14 26.11 -0.53
C GLY A 69 20.78 27.18 -1.43
N ASN A 70 22.09 27.05 -1.66
CA ASN A 70 22.88 28.04 -2.41
C ASN A 70 23.20 27.52 -3.81
N PHE A 71 23.17 28.43 -4.79
CA PHE A 71 23.59 28.17 -6.16
C PHE A 71 24.61 29.20 -6.63
N GLU A 72 25.67 28.72 -7.27
CA GLU A 72 26.70 29.54 -7.88
C GLU A 72 27.04 28.99 -9.27
N ARG A 73 26.92 29.84 -10.30
CA ARG A 73 27.41 29.56 -11.65
C ARG A 73 28.69 30.34 -11.91
N VAL A 74 29.80 29.63 -12.10
CA VAL A 74 31.09 30.19 -12.50
C VAL A 74 31.31 29.93 -13.99
N GLN A 75 31.27 30.99 -14.80
CA GLN A 75 31.66 30.92 -16.20
C GLN A 75 33.18 30.72 -16.32
N GLN A 76 33.59 29.82 -17.19
CA GLN A 76 34.98 29.55 -17.53
C GLN A 76 35.30 30.06 -18.93
N ASP A 77 36.59 30.04 -19.31
CA ASP A 77 37.01 30.38 -20.67
C ASP A 77 36.32 29.47 -21.70
N SER A 78 36.17 29.94 -22.94
CA SER A 78 35.59 29.16 -24.05
C SER A 78 34.12 28.72 -23.93
N GLY A 79 33.35 29.29 -22.99
CA GLY A 79 31.91 29.04 -22.87
C GLY A 79 31.53 27.83 -22.01
N SER A 80 32.50 27.16 -21.40
CA SER A 80 32.27 26.20 -20.32
C SER A 80 31.80 26.90 -19.04
N PHE A 81 31.11 26.17 -18.17
CA PHE A 81 30.67 26.68 -16.86
C PHE A 81 30.77 25.58 -15.79
N VAL A 82 30.77 26.02 -14.55
CA VAL A 82 30.61 25.16 -13.36
C VAL A 82 29.47 25.71 -12.54
N ASP A 83 28.43 24.89 -12.39
CA ASP A 83 27.34 25.13 -11.46
C ASP A 83 27.59 24.35 -10.20
N THR A 84 27.60 25.03 -9.06
CA THR A 84 27.64 24.43 -7.74
C THR A 84 26.30 24.67 -7.08
N SER A 85 25.61 23.59 -6.73
CA SER A 85 24.39 23.64 -5.92
C SER A 85 24.68 22.95 -4.59
N THR A 86 24.23 23.55 -3.49
CA THR A 86 24.25 22.95 -2.16
C THR A 86 22.86 23.06 -1.59
N GLY A 87 22.30 21.99 -1.02
CA GLY A 87 20.97 21.99 -0.42
C GLY A 87 20.79 20.84 0.55
N SER A 88 19.79 20.93 1.42
CA SER A 88 19.56 19.91 2.46
C SER A 88 18.86 18.65 1.94
N ARG A 89 18.32 18.70 0.73
CA ARG A 89 17.49 17.66 0.13
C ARG A 89 18.33 16.72 -0.76
N PRO A 90 17.95 15.44 -0.88
CA PRO A 90 18.57 14.51 -1.82
C PRO A 90 18.62 15.09 -3.25
N GLY A 91 19.78 15.00 -3.88
CA GLY A 91 20.01 15.49 -5.25
C GLY A 91 20.18 17.02 -5.41
N PHE A 92 20.25 17.78 -4.32
CA PHE A 92 20.52 19.23 -4.36
C PHE A 92 21.96 19.64 -4.06
N ASP A 93 22.78 18.71 -3.57
CA ASP A 93 24.22 18.90 -3.41
C ASP A 93 24.95 18.28 -4.62
N TYR A 94 25.39 19.13 -5.55
CA TYR A 94 26.05 18.66 -6.77
C TYR A 94 26.91 19.74 -7.42
N ILE A 95 27.85 19.29 -8.27
CA ILE A 95 28.62 20.15 -9.17
C ILE A 95 28.38 19.72 -10.61
N LEU A 96 27.73 20.55 -11.42
CA LEU A 96 27.53 20.33 -12.84
C LEU A 96 28.54 21.14 -13.65
N LYS A 97 29.37 20.44 -14.44
CA LYS A 97 30.42 21.04 -15.28
C LYS A 97 30.10 20.84 -16.75
N SER A 98 30.11 21.92 -17.52
CA SER A 98 30.17 21.84 -18.97
C SER A 98 31.64 21.82 -19.41
N THR A 99 32.03 20.86 -20.23
CA THR A 99 33.30 20.88 -20.94
C THR A 99 33.20 21.88 -22.09
N GLY A 100 34.33 22.41 -22.56
CA GLY A 100 34.37 23.31 -23.73
C GLY A 100 33.92 22.66 -25.05
N GLU A 101 33.72 21.34 -25.06
CA GLU A 101 33.22 20.56 -26.20
C GLU A 101 31.69 20.30 -26.12
N GLY A 102 31.03 20.79 -25.05
CA GLY A 102 29.59 20.64 -24.84
C GLY A 102 29.19 19.41 -24.02
N ASP A 103 30.15 18.61 -23.54
CA ASP A 103 29.84 17.49 -22.64
C ASP A 103 29.47 18.01 -21.26
N LEU A 104 28.56 17.32 -20.58
CA LEU A 104 28.16 17.64 -19.23
C LEU A 104 28.60 16.53 -18.27
N VAL A 105 29.19 16.94 -17.15
CA VAL A 105 29.67 16.06 -16.09
C VAL A 105 29.03 16.49 -14.79
N LEU A 106 28.30 15.59 -14.15
CA LEU A 106 27.70 15.80 -12.84
C LEU A 106 28.55 15.11 -11.78
N LEU A 107 29.01 15.86 -10.79
CA LEU A 107 29.56 15.30 -9.56
C LEU A 107 28.45 15.31 -8.50
N ASP A 108 28.08 14.12 -8.05
CA ASP A 108 27.02 13.90 -7.05
C ASP A 108 27.62 13.10 -5.88
N GLY A 109 27.99 13.80 -4.81
CA GLY A 109 28.90 13.28 -3.78
C GLY A 109 30.24 12.85 -4.40
N ASP A 110 30.62 11.59 -4.19
CA ASP A 110 31.85 10.99 -4.74
C ASP A 110 31.64 10.36 -6.14
N HIS A 111 30.44 10.46 -6.71
CA HIS A 111 30.11 9.85 -8.00
C HIS A 111 30.25 10.85 -9.14
N GLU A 112 30.97 10.47 -10.19
CA GLU A 112 30.98 11.18 -11.46
C GLU A 112 29.98 10.54 -12.42
N LEU A 113 28.95 11.29 -12.79
CA LEU A 113 27.86 10.87 -13.66
C LEU A 113 27.91 11.64 -14.99
N ARG A 114 27.58 10.95 -16.08
CA ARG A 114 27.56 11.50 -17.44
C ARG A 114 26.34 10.99 -18.19
N PHE A 115 25.90 11.74 -19.19
CA PHE A 115 24.93 11.22 -20.14
C PHE A 115 25.42 9.92 -20.79
N SER A 116 24.45 9.09 -21.20
CA SER A 116 24.74 7.89 -21.95
C SER A 116 25.28 8.22 -23.34
N ASP A 117 26.29 7.48 -23.78
CA ASP A 117 26.83 7.55 -25.15
C ASP A 117 25.92 6.87 -26.18
N ASP A 118 24.75 6.38 -25.78
CA ASP A 118 23.79 5.74 -26.68
C ASP A 118 23.26 6.76 -27.72
N PRO A 119 23.51 6.54 -29.03
CA PRO A 119 23.10 7.48 -30.08
C PRO A 119 21.58 7.61 -30.22
N VAL A 120 20.79 6.64 -29.74
CA VAL A 120 19.31 6.72 -29.73
C VAL A 120 18.84 7.86 -28.81
N LEU A 121 19.58 8.12 -27.74
CA LEU A 121 19.20 9.14 -26.74
C LEU A 121 19.63 10.55 -27.12
N ALA A 122 20.65 10.69 -27.98
CA ALA A 122 21.28 11.97 -28.28
C ALA A 122 20.27 13.02 -28.80
N GLU A 123 19.39 12.63 -29.74
CA GLU A 123 18.41 13.56 -30.32
C GLU A 123 17.31 13.93 -29.32
N SER A 124 16.73 12.96 -28.61
CA SER A 124 15.70 13.24 -27.60
C SER A 124 16.22 14.07 -26.42
N ARG A 125 17.46 13.81 -26.00
CA ARG A 125 18.13 14.57 -24.94
C ARG A 125 18.31 16.02 -25.37
N LYS A 126 18.85 16.23 -26.57
CA LYS A 126 19.03 17.56 -27.14
C LYS A 126 17.70 18.30 -27.25
N ALA A 127 16.67 17.65 -27.79
CA ALA A 127 15.34 18.23 -27.92
C ALA A 127 14.77 18.67 -26.56
N LEU A 128 14.91 17.85 -25.52
CA LEU A 128 14.43 18.19 -24.18
C LEU A 128 15.25 19.33 -23.55
N LEU A 129 16.58 19.35 -23.69
CA LEU A 129 17.43 20.45 -23.21
C LEU A 129 17.12 21.77 -23.93
N ASP A 130 16.86 21.72 -25.24
CA ASP A 130 16.46 22.88 -26.04
C ASP A 130 15.07 23.42 -25.62
N LEU A 131 14.13 22.55 -25.21
CA LEU A 131 12.85 22.96 -24.66
C LEU A 131 12.99 23.55 -23.24
N ALA A 132 13.77 22.88 -22.39
CA ALA A 132 14.02 23.31 -21.01
C ALA A 132 14.69 24.68 -20.97
N SER A 133 15.74 24.90 -21.77
CA SER A 133 16.44 26.19 -21.83
C SER A 133 15.59 27.36 -22.35
N LYS A 134 14.50 27.09 -23.07
CA LYS A 134 13.53 28.10 -23.51
C LYS A 134 12.43 28.38 -22.49
N SER A 135 12.15 27.42 -21.62
CA SER A 135 10.95 27.41 -20.76
C SER A 135 11.28 27.60 -19.27
N ILE A 136 12.52 27.35 -18.87
CA ILE A 136 13.04 27.50 -17.50
C ILE A 136 13.99 28.69 -17.48
N ASP A 137 13.48 29.84 -17.02
CA ASP A 137 14.25 31.09 -16.97
C ASP A 137 15.27 31.11 -15.84
N ASP A 138 14.99 30.42 -14.72
CA ASP A 138 15.87 30.39 -13.55
C ASP A 138 17.08 29.47 -13.78
N PRO A 139 18.32 29.98 -13.71
CA PRO A 139 19.51 29.18 -13.98
C PRO A 139 19.71 28.00 -13.02
N GLN A 140 19.27 28.13 -11.77
CA GLN A 140 19.38 27.06 -10.78
C GLN A 140 18.39 25.93 -11.09
N GLN A 141 17.14 26.26 -11.43
CA GLN A 141 16.13 25.30 -11.91
C GLN A 141 16.62 24.57 -13.17
N LEU A 142 17.14 25.30 -14.16
CA LEU A 142 17.65 24.69 -15.39
C LEU A 142 18.86 23.78 -15.13
N SER A 143 19.75 24.18 -14.22
CA SER A 143 20.88 23.37 -13.78
C SER A 143 20.41 22.08 -13.10
N LYS A 144 19.44 22.19 -12.18
CA LYS A 144 18.83 21.05 -11.46
C LYS A 144 18.15 20.09 -12.43
N PHE A 145 17.33 20.61 -13.35
CA PHE A 145 16.67 19.83 -14.39
C PHE A 145 17.68 19.04 -15.23
N THR A 146 18.78 19.69 -15.64
CA THR A 146 19.87 19.06 -16.39
C THR A 146 20.57 17.97 -15.57
N ALA A 147 20.86 18.24 -14.30
CA ALA A 147 21.44 17.25 -13.38
C ALA A 147 20.51 16.03 -13.21
N ASP A 148 19.20 16.24 -13.09
CA ASP A 148 18.23 15.16 -12.97
C ASP A 148 18.12 14.32 -14.26
N MET A 149 18.22 14.93 -15.45
CA MET A 149 18.36 14.17 -16.69
C MET A 149 19.60 13.26 -16.69
N ILE A 150 20.74 13.75 -16.21
CA ILE A 150 21.97 12.95 -16.11
C ILE A 150 21.77 11.80 -15.12
N ARG A 151 21.21 12.07 -13.93
CA ARG A 151 20.89 11.04 -12.93
C ARG A 151 19.96 9.97 -13.50
N PHE A 152 18.91 10.40 -14.20
CA PHE A 152 17.93 9.49 -14.79
C PHE A 152 18.59 8.53 -15.78
N GLU A 153 19.44 9.00 -16.70
CA GLU A 153 20.12 8.11 -17.65
C GLU A 153 21.09 7.13 -16.98
N ASN A 154 21.81 7.56 -15.92
CA ASN A 154 22.71 6.66 -15.18
C ASN A 154 21.93 5.60 -14.41
N ARG A 155 20.91 6.02 -13.66
CA ARG A 155 20.00 5.10 -12.96
C ARG A 155 19.26 4.17 -13.93
N ALA A 156 18.84 4.67 -15.09
CA ALA A 156 18.21 3.84 -16.13
C ALA A 156 19.16 2.74 -16.63
N ARG A 157 20.45 3.06 -16.80
CA ARG A 157 21.47 2.07 -17.17
C ARG A 157 21.65 1.02 -16.08
N GLU A 158 21.76 1.44 -14.82
CA GLU A 158 21.90 0.55 -13.66
C GLU A 158 20.67 -0.37 -13.50
N ALA A 159 19.47 0.15 -13.73
CA ALA A 159 18.21 -0.58 -13.70
C ALA A 159 17.92 -1.36 -14.99
N ASN A 160 18.83 -1.38 -15.97
CA ASN A 160 18.66 -2.03 -17.27
C ASN A 160 17.40 -1.58 -18.05
N LEU A 161 16.97 -0.32 -17.88
CA LEU A 161 15.93 0.23 -18.74
C LEU A 161 16.43 0.39 -20.16
N THR A 162 15.54 0.15 -21.12
CA THR A 162 15.88 0.33 -22.53
C THR A 162 16.09 1.81 -22.86
N PRO A 163 16.98 2.15 -23.82
CA PRO A 163 17.09 3.51 -24.33
C PRO A 163 15.76 4.08 -24.84
N GLU A 164 14.91 3.21 -25.38
CA GLU A 164 13.57 3.58 -25.83
C GLU A 164 12.66 4.06 -24.68
N GLU A 165 12.78 3.45 -23.50
CA GLU A 165 12.02 3.87 -22.31
C GLU A 165 12.47 5.27 -21.85
N VAL A 166 13.78 5.51 -21.81
CA VAL A 166 14.36 6.82 -21.49
C VAL A 166 13.91 7.88 -22.51
N ARG A 167 13.98 7.55 -23.80
CA ARG A 167 13.52 8.42 -24.90
C ARG A 167 12.05 8.81 -24.74
N LYS A 168 11.16 7.84 -24.46
CA LYS A 168 9.73 8.10 -24.25
C LYS A 168 9.46 8.94 -23.00
N THR A 169 10.23 8.75 -21.93
CA THR A 169 10.16 9.64 -20.75
C THR A 169 10.50 11.07 -21.15
N TYR A 170 11.56 11.28 -21.92
CA TYR A 170 11.93 12.61 -22.41
C TYR A 170 10.85 13.25 -23.30
N GLU A 171 10.23 12.48 -24.19
CA GLU A 171 9.12 12.96 -25.01
C GLU A 171 7.93 13.38 -24.14
N ALA A 172 7.55 12.56 -23.16
CA ALA A 172 6.46 12.87 -22.24
C ALA A 172 6.71 14.15 -21.44
N THR A 173 7.93 14.30 -20.88
CA THR A 173 8.36 15.52 -20.19
C THR A 173 8.41 16.72 -21.13
N GLY A 174 8.86 16.53 -22.38
CA GLY A 174 8.91 17.57 -23.40
C GLY A 174 7.53 18.18 -23.70
N ARG A 175 6.48 17.36 -23.77
CA ARG A 175 5.08 17.83 -23.97
C ARG A 175 4.61 18.81 -22.89
N LEU A 176 5.14 18.72 -21.67
CA LEU A 176 4.84 19.69 -20.61
C LEU A 176 5.52 21.05 -20.87
N LEU A 177 6.69 21.06 -21.51
CA LEU A 177 7.44 22.28 -21.83
C LEU A 177 7.05 22.93 -23.16
N GLU A 178 6.36 22.21 -24.05
CA GLU A 178 5.89 22.75 -25.32
C GLU A 178 4.86 23.88 -25.13
N ASP A 179 4.87 24.85 -26.04
CA ASP A 179 3.83 25.87 -26.09
C ASP A 179 2.51 25.21 -26.51
N ASN A 180 1.56 25.19 -25.59
CA ASN A 180 0.25 24.59 -25.77
C ASN A 180 -0.81 25.47 -25.10
N PRO A 181 -1.41 26.42 -25.84
CA PRO A 181 -2.43 27.32 -25.30
C PRO A 181 -3.76 26.61 -25.00
N GLU A 182 -3.96 25.38 -25.48
CA GLU A 182 -5.15 24.57 -25.22
C GLU A 182 -5.01 23.70 -23.96
N ALA A 183 -3.80 23.61 -23.38
CA ALA A 183 -3.56 22.86 -22.16
C ALA A 183 -4.35 23.45 -20.98
N ILE A 184 -4.88 22.58 -20.13
CA ILE A 184 -5.68 22.97 -18.97
C ILE A 184 -4.82 23.58 -17.85
N VAL A 185 -3.63 23.02 -17.62
CA VAL A 185 -2.62 23.61 -16.73
C VAL A 185 -1.81 24.67 -17.48
N ASP A 186 -1.61 25.84 -16.88
CA ASP A 186 -0.85 26.92 -17.50
C ASP A 186 0.62 26.57 -17.72
N SER A 187 1.27 27.28 -18.65
CA SER A 187 2.65 26.99 -19.04
C SER A 187 3.64 27.02 -17.88
N ALA A 188 3.49 27.92 -16.90
CA ALA A 188 4.44 28.02 -15.80
C ALA A 188 4.31 26.82 -14.85
N LEU A 189 3.06 26.40 -14.55
CA LEU A 189 2.82 25.19 -13.78
C LEU A 189 3.20 23.91 -14.55
N ARG A 190 3.06 23.88 -15.88
CA ARG A 190 3.57 22.75 -16.68
C ARG A 190 5.10 22.67 -16.67
N THR A 191 5.81 23.79 -16.64
CA THR A 191 7.26 23.80 -16.40
C THR A 191 7.61 23.14 -15.06
N VAL A 192 6.89 23.51 -13.99
CA VAL A 192 7.06 22.87 -12.67
C VAL A 192 6.79 21.36 -12.72
N LEU A 193 5.75 20.92 -13.43
CA LEU A 193 5.45 19.51 -13.62
C LEU A 193 6.59 18.79 -14.36
N ALA A 194 7.16 19.41 -15.40
CA ALA A 194 8.28 18.83 -16.14
C ALA A 194 9.51 18.62 -15.24
N GLU A 195 9.85 19.63 -14.41
CA GLU A 195 10.91 19.53 -13.42
C GLU A 195 10.67 18.39 -12.43
N GLN A 196 9.46 18.28 -11.90
CA GLN A 196 9.12 17.24 -10.93
C GLN A 196 9.10 15.84 -11.55
N VAL A 197 8.56 15.67 -12.75
CA VAL A 197 8.59 14.39 -13.48
C VAL A 197 10.04 13.94 -13.71
N MET A 198 10.93 14.86 -14.10
CA MET A 198 12.34 14.52 -14.30
C MET A 198 13.03 14.14 -12.98
N ALA A 199 12.80 14.91 -11.91
CA ALA A 199 13.33 14.60 -10.59
C ALA A 199 12.85 13.24 -10.06
N GLN A 200 11.58 12.90 -10.27
CA GLN A 200 10.98 11.63 -9.87
C GLN A 200 11.50 10.44 -10.69
N ALA A 201 11.72 10.62 -12.00
CA ALA A 201 12.36 9.61 -12.83
C ALA A 201 13.84 9.38 -12.43
N ALA A 202 14.53 10.45 -12.02
CA ALA A 202 15.91 10.39 -11.54
C ALA A 202 16.04 9.70 -10.18
N ILE A 203 15.17 10.02 -9.23
CA ILE A 203 15.20 9.52 -7.85
C ILE A 203 13.79 9.08 -7.42
N PRO A 204 13.32 7.89 -7.85
CA PRO A 204 11.96 7.42 -7.54
C PRO A 204 11.70 7.23 -6.03
N THR A 205 12.75 7.03 -5.22
CA THR A 205 12.64 6.91 -3.76
C THR A 205 12.43 8.26 -3.05
N GLY A 206 12.35 9.37 -3.80
CA GLY A 206 11.98 10.67 -3.27
C GLY A 206 10.50 11.01 -3.47
N ILE A 207 9.66 10.02 -3.80
CA ILE A 207 8.23 10.20 -4.06
C ILE A 207 7.45 9.97 -2.77
N ASP A 208 6.91 11.06 -2.22
CA ASP A 208 6.18 11.05 -0.96
C ASP A 208 4.67 11.21 -1.13
N GLN A 209 3.90 10.60 -0.23
CA GLN A 209 2.43 10.79 -0.18
C GLN A 209 2.05 12.17 0.36
N GLY A 210 2.99 12.84 1.03
CA GLY A 210 2.75 14.07 1.75
C GLY A 210 1.83 13.84 2.94
N ARG A 211 0.87 14.74 3.14
CA ARG A 211 -0.08 14.65 4.28
C ARG A 211 -1.33 13.83 3.98
N HIS A 212 -1.40 13.14 2.84
CA HIS A 212 -2.62 12.52 2.32
C HIS A 212 -2.62 11.03 2.55
N ASN A 213 -3.79 10.40 2.64
CA ASN A 213 -3.97 8.95 2.86
C ASN A 213 -3.78 8.15 1.57
N THR A 214 -2.71 8.44 0.83
CA THR A 214 -2.42 7.89 -0.50
C THR A 214 -1.20 6.96 -0.54
N CYS A 215 -0.69 6.47 0.60
CA CYS A 215 0.48 5.57 0.67
C CYS A 215 0.44 4.44 -0.38
N ASN A 216 -0.72 3.80 -0.54
CA ASN A 216 -0.95 2.74 -1.52
C ASN A 216 -0.64 3.14 -2.96
N VAL A 217 -1.18 4.27 -3.41
CA VAL A 217 -0.97 4.74 -4.78
C VAL A 217 0.40 5.42 -4.95
N THR A 218 0.96 5.99 -3.88
CA THR A 218 2.34 6.49 -3.87
C THR A 218 3.34 5.35 -4.08
N ALA A 219 3.14 4.18 -3.45
CA ALA A 219 3.98 3.01 -3.71
C ALA A 219 3.90 2.53 -5.17
N VAL A 220 2.70 2.56 -5.77
CA VAL A 220 2.51 2.30 -7.22
C VAL A 220 3.27 3.32 -8.06
N GLU A 221 3.20 4.61 -7.71
CA GLU A 221 3.94 5.69 -8.37
C GLU A 221 5.45 5.42 -8.37
N SER A 222 6.03 5.12 -7.20
CA SER A 222 7.47 4.80 -7.05
C SER A 222 7.90 3.60 -7.88
N ILE A 223 7.10 2.53 -7.90
CA ILE A 223 7.39 1.34 -8.73
C ILE A 223 7.35 1.69 -10.22
N ILE A 224 6.35 2.48 -10.66
CA ILE A 224 6.21 2.84 -12.07
C ILE A 224 7.34 3.77 -12.51
N TYR A 225 7.73 4.77 -11.72
CA TYR A 225 8.90 5.58 -12.05
C TYR A 225 10.20 4.77 -12.07
N THR A 226 10.30 3.75 -11.21
CA THR A 226 11.48 2.88 -11.19
C THR A 226 11.56 1.99 -12.44
N THR A 227 10.44 1.39 -12.86
CA THR A 227 10.44 0.32 -13.87
C THR A 227 9.98 0.77 -15.26
N MET A 228 9.08 1.75 -15.34
CA MET A 228 8.45 2.24 -16.57
C MET A 228 8.16 3.76 -16.48
N PRO A 229 9.19 4.60 -16.28
CA PRO A 229 9.04 6.04 -16.03
C PRO A 229 8.26 6.76 -17.13
N SER A 230 8.28 6.27 -18.38
CA SER A 230 7.53 6.89 -19.46
C SER A 230 6.02 6.80 -19.25
N ARG A 231 5.52 5.77 -18.55
CA ARG A 231 4.09 5.62 -18.23
C ARG A 231 3.63 6.65 -17.23
N ALA A 232 4.39 6.86 -16.14
CA ALA A 232 4.08 7.90 -15.17
C ALA A 232 4.18 9.31 -15.78
N ALA A 233 5.26 9.59 -16.52
CA ALA A 233 5.44 10.87 -17.20
C ALA A 233 4.31 11.15 -18.21
N ASN A 234 3.87 10.14 -18.98
CA ASN A 234 2.77 10.28 -19.92
C ASN A 234 1.44 10.56 -19.21
N LEU A 235 1.15 9.86 -18.11
CA LEU A 235 -0.06 10.10 -17.33
C LEU A 235 -0.09 11.55 -16.82
N VAL A 236 1.00 12.04 -16.22
CA VAL A 236 1.07 13.42 -15.72
C VAL A 236 0.89 14.43 -16.86
N ALA A 237 1.55 14.23 -18.00
CA ALA A 237 1.42 15.09 -19.17
C ALA A 237 -0.01 15.09 -19.75
N ASP A 238 -0.65 13.92 -19.87
CA ASP A 238 -2.01 13.78 -20.41
C ASP A 238 -3.03 14.46 -19.49
N VAL A 239 -2.92 14.27 -18.17
CA VAL A 239 -3.82 14.89 -17.18
C VAL A 239 -3.64 16.41 -17.15
N ALA A 240 -2.39 16.90 -17.19
CA ALA A 240 -2.11 18.33 -17.19
C ALA A 240 -2.62 19.04 -18.46
N THR A 241 -2.66 18.33 -19.59
CA THR A 241 -3.08 18.91 -20.88
C THR A 241 -4.57 18.71 -21.16
N THR A 242 -5.16 17.57 -20.78
CA THR A 242 -6.50 17.15 -21.21
C THR A 242 -7.45 16.74 -20.09
N VAL A 243 -7.02 16.79 -18.82
CA VAL A 243 -7.76 16.28 -17.64
C VAL A 243 -8.23 14.84 -17.75
N SER A 244 -7.52 14.05 -18.54
CA SER A 244 -7.76 12.63 -18.72
C SER A 244 -6.46 11.95 -19.11
N PHE A 245 -6.40 10.63 -18.99
CA PHE A 245 -5.31 9.85 -19.57
C PHE A 245 -5.86 8.57 -20.19
N THR A 246 -5.07 7.95 -21.07
CA THR A 246 -5.43 6.65 -21.64
C THR A 246 -4.66 5.55 -20.93
N GLY A 247 -5.38 4.60 -20.31
CA GLY A 247 -4.77 3.45 -19.66
C GLY A 247 -4.13 2.48 -20.66
N SER A 248 -3.40 1.51 -20.11
CA SER A 248 -2.78 0.43 -20.87
C SER A 248 -3.79 -0.46 -21.61
N ASP A 249 -5.03 -0.47 -21.13
CA ASP A 249 -6.19 -1.13 -21.72
C ASP A 249 -6.83 -0.36 -22.90
N GLY A 250 -6.35 0.85 -23.19
CA GLY A 250 -6.88 1.74 -24.21
C GLY A 250 -8.12 2.53 -23.77
N THR A 251 -8.56 2.38 -22.51
CA THR A 251 -9.68 3.15 -21.96
C THR A 251 -9.22 4.54 -21.59
N ARG A 252 -10.04 5.55 -21.90
CA ARG A 252 -9.83 6.92 -21.43
C ARG A 252 -10.43 7.08 -20.03
N TYR A 253 -9.61 7.52 -19.08
CA TYR A 253 -9.99 7.78 -17.70
C TYR A 253 -10.02 9.28 -17.46
N ASP A 254 -11.18 9.81 -17.07
CA ASP A 254 -11.35 11.23 -16.81
C ASP A 254 -10.94 11.58 -15.37
N VAL A 255 -10.32 12.75 -15.18
CA VAL A 255 -9.96 13.30 -13.87
C VAL A 255 -10.85 14.51 -13.61
N PRO A 256 -11.50 14.64 -12.44
CA PRO A 256 -12.29 15.82 -12.14
C PRO A 256 -11.45 17.10 -12.27
N ALA A 257 -11.89 18.05 -13.09
CA ALA A 257 -11.15 19.30 -13.35
C ALA A 257 -10.85 20.10 -12.07
N THR A 258 -11.67 19.93 -11.03
CA THR A 258 -11.46 20.53 -9.70
C THR A 258 -10.20 20.04 -8.99
N ASN A 259 -9.63 18.89 -9.39
CA ASN A 259 -8.43 18.32 -8.78
C ASN A 259 -7.12 18.70 -9.50
N ILE A 260 -7.22 19.47 -10.58
CA ILE A 260 -6.07 19.81 -11.45
C ILE A 260 -5.26 20.97 -10.88
N GLY A 261 -5.83 21.76 -9.96
CA GLY A 261 -5.09 22.82 -9.27
C GLY A 261 -4.21 22.29 -8.14
N GLN A 262 -3.05 22.91 -7.91
CA GLN A 262 -2.16 22.59 -6.79
C GLN A 262 -2.87 22.74 -5.44
N ASP A 263 -2.81 21.70 -4.62
CA ASP A 263 -3.15 21.78 -3.21
C ASP A 263 -2.15 22.67 -2.43
N LYS A 264 -2.26 22.74 -1.10
CA LYS A 264 -1.38 23.60 -0.29
C LYS A 264 0.09 23.17 -0.32
N GLU A 265 0.39 21.86 -0.34
CA GLU A 265 1.77 21.37 -0.20
C GLU A 265 2.49 21.17 -1.53
N SER A 266 1.75 20.83 -2.59
CA SER A 266 2.24 20.67 -3.97
C SER A 266 2.63 21.98 -4.66
N ARG A 267 2.40 23.14 -4.02
CA ARG A 267 2.80 24.47 -4.52
C ARG A 267 4.30 24.72 -4.48
N MET A 268 5.04 23.94 -3.68
CA MET A 268 6.48 24.13 -3.53
C MET A 268 7.21 23.38 -4.64
N ASN A 269 8.15 24.04 -5.30
CA ASN A 269 9.04 23.41 -6.27
C ASN A 269 10.49 23.80 -6.00
N PRO A 270 11.36 22.86 -5.60
CA PRO A 270 11.05 21.47 -5.23
C PRO A 270 10.13 21.34 -4.01
N PRO A 271 9.35 20.24 -3.88
CA PRO A 271 8.62 19.94 -2.65
C PRO A 271 9.60 19.62 -1.50
N PRO A 272 9.36 20.12 -0.27
CA PRO A 272 10.13 19.67 0.90
C PRO A 272 10.08 18.16 1.08
N ASP A 273 11.10 17.58 1.71
CA ASP A 273 11.09 16.16 2.08
C ASP A 273 9.83 15.80 2.89
N GLY A 274 9.22 14.65 2.60
CA GLY A 274 7.96 14.23 3.18
C GLY A 274 6.74 15.01 2.69
N ARG A 275 6.87 15.81 1.61
CA ARG A 275 5.77 16.54 0.97
C ARG A 275 5.55 16.05 -0.43
N ARG A 276 4.27 15.97 -0.80
CA ARG A 276 3.87 15.58 -2.13
C ARG A 276 4.13 16.69 -3.15
N SER A 277 4.66 16.31 -4.31
CA SER A 277 4.84 17.18 -5.47
C SER A 277 3.51 17.43 -6.21
N PHE A 278 3.49 18.39 -7.14
CA PHE A 278 2.33 18.57 -8.01
C PHE A 278 2.20 17.43 -9.03
N ALA A 279 3.31 16.92 -9.56
CA ALA A 279 3.31 15.74 -10.42
C ALA A 279 2.70 14.51 -9.69
N SER A 280 3.07 14.28 -8.44
CA SER A 280 2.50 13.20 -7.61
C SER A 280 1.03 13.42 -7.29
N GLN A 281 0.59 14.66 -7.05
CA GLN A 281 -0.84 14.94 -6.91
C GLN A 281 -1.63 14.50 -8.16
N LEU A 282 -1.19 14.92 -9.35
CA LEU A 282 -1.87 14.57 -10.59
C LEU A 282 -1.84 13.05 -10.83
N PHE A 283 -0.69 12.41 -10.60
CA PHE A 283 -0.54 10.97 -10.73
C PHE A 283 -1.50 10.22 -9.81
N GLN A 284 -1.44 10.49 -8.51
CA GLN A 284 -2.18 9.75 -7.49
C GLN A 284 -3.70 9.94 -7.63
N VAL A 285 -4.16 11.17 -7.88
CA VAL A 285 -5.59 11.44 -8.09
C VAL A 285 -6.10 10.72 -9.34
N ALA A 286 -5.34 10.74 -10.44
CA ALA A 286 -5.74 10.09 -11.68
C ALA A 286 -5.77 8.57 -11.54
N ALA A 287 -4.76 7.98 -10.90
CA ALA A 287 -4.68 6.55 -10.63
C ALA A 287 -5.87 6.06 -9.79
N VAL A 288 -6.24 6.77 -8.72
CA VAL A 288 -7.40 6.41 -7.88
C VAL A 288 -8.70 6.49 -8.68
N ASN A 289 -8.93 7.58 -9.41
CA ASN A 289 -10.16 7.73 -10.20
C ASN A 289 -10.25 6.70 -11.35
N ALA A 290 -9.12 6.28 -11.93
CA ALA A 290 -9.10 5.27 -12.97
C ALA A 290 -9.54 3.89 -12.47
N VAL A 291 -9.11 3.48 -11.27
CA VAL A 291 -9.56 2.21 -10.67
C VAL A 291 -11.07 2.18 -10.52
N TYR A 292 -11.67 3.21 -9.93
CA TYR A 292 -13.13 3.29 -9.75
C TYR A 292 -13.88 3.30 -11.09
N GLN A 293 -13.41 4.07 -12.07
CA GLN A 293 -14.01 4.09 -13.40
C GLN A 293 -13.90 2.75 -14.13
N SER A 294 -12.77 2.05 -14.01
CA SER A 294 -12.54 0.75 -14.67
C SER A 294 -13.51 -0.33 -14.18
N ARG A 295 -14.01 -0.19 -12.94
CA ARG A 295 -15.00 -1.08 -12.32
C ARG A 295 -16.44 -0.68 -12.63
N GLY A 296 -16.63 0.41 -13.37
CA GLY A 296 -17.95 0.99 -13.64
C GLY A 296 -18.60 1.60 -12.39
N GLU A 297 -17.82 1.83 -11.34
CA GLU A 297 -18.30 2.46 -10.12
C GLU A 297 -18.52 3.96 -10.39
N LYS A 298 -19.62 4.49 -9.87
CA LYS A 298 -19.91 5.93 -9.97
C LYS A 298 -19.20 6.71 -8.86
N TYR A 299 -18.00 6.30 -8.50
CA TYR A 299 -17.23 6.95 -7.46
C TYR A 299 -16.23 7.90 -8.08
N SER A 300 -16.00 9.02 -7.42
CA SER A 300 -14.95 9.95 -7.80
C SER A 300 -14.22 10.47 -6.59
N TYR A 301 -12.91 10.42 -6.68
CA TYR A 301 -11.99 10.86 -5.65
C TYR A 301 -11.57 12.30 -5.94
N PHE A 302 -11.67 13.14 -4.91
CA PHE A 302 -11.39 14.55 -4.95
C PHE A 302 -10.38 14.93 -3.88
N GLN A 303 -9.66 16.01 -4.18
CA GLN A 303 -8.78 16.63 -3.24
C GLN A 303 -9.10 18.11 -3.16
N SER A 304 -9.93 18.45 -2.17
CA SER A 304 -10.32 19.83 -1.90
C SER A 304 -9.11 20.66 -1.50
N ALA A 305 -8.96 21.83 -2.11
CA ALA A 305 -7.98 22.82 -1.70
C ALA A 305 -8.23 23.37 -0.28
N ILE A 306 -9.45 23.19 0.25
CA ILE A 306 -9.88 23.70 1.55
C ILE A 306 -10.25 22.51 2.44
N PRO A 307 -9.37 22.15 3.39
CA PRO A 307 -9.72 21.26 4.49
C PRO A 307 -10.92 21.79 5.28
N ASP A 308 -11.73 20.90 5.83
CA ASP A 308 -12.79 21.20 6.78
C ASP A 308 -12.15 21.80 8.04
N PRO A 309 -12.41 23.09 8.33
CA PRO A 309 -11.81 23.76 9.48
C PRO A 309 -12.26 23.15 10.82
N ASN A 310 -13.36 22.37 10.83
CA ASN A 310 -13.89 21.73 12.04
C ASN A 310 -13.34 20.32 12.25
N LYS A 311 -12.54 19.80 11.31
CA LYS A 311 -11.94 18.48 11.40
C LYS A 311 -10.40 18.59 11.42
N PRO A 312 -9.79 18.66 12.61
CA PRO A 312 -8.33 18.60 12.72
C PRO A 312 -7.78 17.37 12.01
N GLY A 313 -6.69 17.54 11.26
CA GLY A 313 -6.10 16.47 10.47
C GLY A 313 -6.74 16.27 9.09
N ASP A 314 -7.79 17.01 8.73
CA ASP A 314 -8.34 16.93 7.38
C ASP A 314 -7.34 17.39 6.33
N THR A 315 -7.14 16.51 5.36
CA THR A 315 -6.16 16.60 4.28
C THR A 315 -6.79 17.22 3.03
N GLY A 316 -8.12 17.28 2.98
CA GLY A 316 -8.94 17.71 1.84
C GLY A 316 -9.43 16.54 0.97
N GLU A 317 -9.05 15.31 1.28
CA GLU A 317 -9.40 14.11 0.52
C GLU A 317 -10.88 13.75 0.67
N ARG A 318 -11.56 13.41 -0.43
CA ARG A 318 -12.99 13.06 -0.43
C ARG A 318 -13.28 12.01 -1.50
N LEU A 319 -13.98 10.95 -1.15
CA LEU A 319 -14.55 9.99 -2.09
C LEU A 319 -16.06 10.18 -2.14
N PHE A 320 -16.60 10.54 -3.30
CA PHE A 320 -18.04 10.76 -3.49
C PHE A 320 -18.69 9.67 -4.32
N ASP A 321 -19.90 9.30 -3.94
CA ASP A 321 -20.86 8.54 -4.75
C ASP A 321 -21.64 9.50 -5.66
N LEU A 322 -21.35 9.43 -6.96
CA LEU A 322 -22.00 10.22 -8.00
C LEU A 322 -23.28 9.54 -8.54
N SER A 323 -23.72 8.41 -7.96
CA SER A 323 -24.99 7.78 -8.33
C SER A 323 -26.21 8.54 -7.79
N GLU A 324 -26.01 9.41 -6.80
CA GLU A 324 -27.03 10.23 -6.15
C GLU A 324 -26.88 11.72 -6.54
N MET A 325 -27.98 12.48 -6.47
CA MET A 325 -27.98 13.94 -6.61
C MET A 325 -28.68 14.58 -5.40
N PRO A 326 -27.96 15.32 -4.53
CA PRO A 326 -26.55 15.67 -4.61
C PRO A 326 -25.61 14.45 -4.40
N PRO A 327 -24.35 14.51 -4.88
CA PRO A 327 -23.36 13.46 -4.60
C PRO A 327 -23.21 13.19 -3.11
N ARG A 328 -23.13 11.91 -2.74
CA ARG A 328 -23.03 11.48 -1.33
C ARG A 328 -21.57 11.27 -0.96
N LEU A 329 -21.09 11.91 0.11
CA LEU A 329 -19.75 11.63 0.64
C LEU A 329 -19.69 10.22 1.21
N ILE A 330 -18.77 9.40 0.71
CA ILE A 330 -18.51 8.03 1.17
C ILE A 330 -17.44 8.04 2.25
N ALA A 331 -16.30 8.68 1.96
CA ALA A 331 -15.11 8.67 2.81
C ALA A 331 -14.28 9.95 2.63
N ASP A 332 -13.41 10.21 3.59
CA ASP A 332 -12.41 11.28 3.62
C ASP A 332 -11.01 10.80 3.19
N ASN A 333 -10.95 9.68 2.47
CA ASN A 333 -9.75 9.01 2.01
C ASN A 333 -10.11 8.25 0.71
N PRO A 334 -9.13 7.76 -0.07
CA PRO A 334 -9.42 7.12 -1.34
C PRO A 334 -10.04 5.72 -1.20
N TYR A 335 -10.19 5.15 0.00
CA TYR A 335 -10.67 3.78 0.26
C TYR A 335 -9.98 2.73 -0.62
N PHE A 336 -8.66 2.90 -0.75
CA PHE A 336 -7.82 2.16 -1.68
C PHE A 336 -7.13 1.04 -0.90
N PHE A 337 -7.41 -0.23 -1.20
CA PHE A 337 -6.74 -1.36 -0.57
C PHE A 337 -5.84 -2.06 -1.58
N SER A 338 -5.38 -3.24 -1.17
CA SER A 338 -4.29 -3.93 -1.80
C SER A 338 -4.71 -4.58 -3.16
N GLN A 339 -6.02 -4.81 -3.39
CA GLN A 339 -6.55 -5.12 -4.74
C GLN A 339 -6.53 -3.88 -5.67
N GLU A 340 -6.89 -2.72 -5.15
CA GLU A 340 -6.87 -1.46 -5.91
C GLU A 340 -5.43 -1.07 -6.28
N ILE A 341 -4.43 -1.39 -5.45
CA ILE A 341 -3.00 -1.26 -5.79
C ILE A 341 -2.67 -2.04 -7.07
N SER A 342 -3.04 -3.32 -7.11
CA SER A 342 -2.83 -4.17 -8.29
C SER A 342 -3.55 -3.60 -9.52
N ASP A 343 -4.80 -3.17 -9.37
CA ASP A 343 -5.58 -2.59 -10.46
C ASP A 343 -4.97 -1.28 -10.99
N ALA A 344 -4.57 -0.34 -10.14
CA ALA A 344 -3.92 0.89 -10.59
C ALA A 344 -2.60 0.60 -11.30
N TYR A 345 -1.77 -0.29 -10.74
CA TYR A 345 -0.53 -0.69 -11.40
C TYR A 345 -0.81 -1.24 -12.79
N ARG A 346 -1.77 -2.16 -12.94
CA ARG A 346 -2.15 -2.77 -14.21
C ARG A 346 -2.71 -1.76 -15.21
N LEU A 347 -3.61 -0.88 -14.77
CA LEU A 347 -4.21 0.15 -15.62
C LEU A 347 -3.18 1.13 -16.19
N ILE A 348 -2.12 1.45 -15.44
CA ILE A 348 -1.11 2.43 -15.87
C ILE A 348 0.03 1.74 -16.64
N SER A 349 0.51 0.60 -16.15
CA SER A 349 1.66 -0.10 -16.73
C SER A 349 1.31 -1.07 -17.87
N GLY A 350 0.14 -1.71 -17.78
CA GLY A 350 -0.22 -2.87 -18.60
C GLY A 350 0.39 -4.18 -18.10
N GLN A 351 0.96 -4.21 -16.91
CA GLN A 351 1.59 -5.37 -16.29
C GLN A 351 0.88 -5.74 -14.99
N GLU A 352 0.96 -7.01 -14.60
CA GLU A 352 0.51 -7.45 -13.28
C GLU A 352 1.62 -7.19 -12.26
N LEU A 353 1.24 -6.73 -11.06
CA LEU A 353 2.20 -6.59 -9.96
C LEU A 353 2.55 -7.96 -9.35
N GLY A 354 1.63 -8.93 -9.44
CA GLY A 354 1.86 -10.34 -9.11
C GLY A 354 2.36 -10.56 -7.68
N ASP A 355 3.46 -11.31 -7.58
CA ASP A 355 4.16 -11.67 -6.34
C ASP A 355 4.95 -10.51 -5.69
N ARG A 356 4.82 -9.28 -6.21
CA ARG A 356 5.46 -8.07 -5.67
C ARG A 356 4.55 -7.28 -4.72
N ILE A 357 3.36 -7.77 -4.40
CA ILE A 357 2.55 -7.29 -3.27
C ILE A 357 2.67 -8.33 -2.16
N LEU A 358 3.36 -7.97 -1.09
CA LEU A 358 3.65 -8.85 0.03
C LEU A 358 2.71 -8.54 1.20
N ASP A 359 1.99 -9.56 1.65
CA ASP A 359 0.98 -9.45 2.70
C ASP A 359 1.01 -10.69 3.62
N ASN A 360 0.80 -10.47 4.93
CA ASN A 360 0.71 -11.55 5.92
C ASN A 360 -0.69 -12.19 5.98
N SER A 361 -1.66 -11.66 5.24
CA SER A 361 -3.04 -12.15 5.27
C SER A 361 -3.27 -13.34 4.33
N PHE A 362 -3.80 -14.44 4.88
CA PHE A 362 -4.07 -15.68 4.14
C PHE A 362 -5.09 -15.54 3.00
N ASP A 363 -5.95 -14.51 3.04
CA ASP A 363 -7.15 -14.46 2.19
C ASP A 363 -7.16 -13.35 1.14
N ARG A 364 -6.21 -12.40 1.16
CA ARG A 364 -6.31 -11.20 0.31
C ARG A 364 -5.63 -11.33 -1.05
N PHE A 365 -4.54 -12.11 -1.16
CA PHE A 365 -3.82 -12.31 -2.43
C PHE A 365 -3.56 -13.79 -2.71
N LYS A 366 -3.42 -14.18 -3.97
CA LYS A 366 -2.97 -15.54 -4.31
C LYS A 366 -1.45 -15.65 -4.39
N ASP A 367 -0.80 -14.56 -4.76
CA ASP A 367 0.63 -14.47 -4.99
C ASP A 367 1.20 -13.42 -4.02
N GLY A 368 2.33 -13.72 -3.37
CA GLY A 368 2.99 -12.82 -2.41
C GLY A 368 2.57 -12.96 -0.93
N ASN A 369 1.67 -13.88 -0.61
CA ASN A 369 1.33 -14.15 0.80
C ASN A 369 2.45 -14.91 1.52
N PHE A 370 2.62 -14.59 2.79
CA PHE A 370 3.48 -15.33 3.71
C PHE A 370 2.84 -15.36 5.09
N SER A 371 3.18 -16.36 5.90
CA SER A 371 2.68 -16.53 7.26
C SER A 371 3.81 -16.65 8.28
N THR A 372 5.04 -16.85 7.81
CA THR A 372 6.23 -16.99 8.65
C THR A 372 7.38 -16.12 8.13
N PRO A 373 8.36 -15.79 8.99
CA PRO A 373 9.57 -15.09 8.55
C PRO A 373 10.36 -15.86 7.50
N GLU A 374 10.36 -17.19 7.55
CA GLU A 374 11.04 -18.05 6.58
C GLU A 374 10.37 -18.03 5.21
N GLU A 375 9.04 -17.96 5.16
CA GLU A 375 8.30 -17.75 3.91
C GLU A 375 8.57 -16.36 3.33
N LEU A 376 8.54 -15.31 4.16
CA LEU A 376 8.91 -13.96 3.73
C LEU A 376 10.37 -13.91 3.22
N HIS A 377 11.30 -14.57 3.90
CA HIS A 377 12.68 -14.71 3.45
C HIS A 377 12.77 -15.37 2.08
N ALA A 378 12.04 -16.46 1.85
CA ALA A 378 12.05 -17.18 0.58
C ALA A 378 11.51 -16.30 -0.56
N LEU A 379 10.40 -15.59 -0.34
CA LEU A 379 9.82 -14.66 -1.31
C LEU A 379 10.81 -13.54 -1.66
N LEU A 380 11.38 -12.88 -0.66
CA LEU A 380 12.33 -11.78 -0.88
C LEU A 380 13.64 -12.24 -1.53
N THR A 381 14.08 -13.46 -1.24
CA THR A 381 15.26 -14.06 -1.88
C THR A 381 14.99 -14.31 -3.36
N GLU A 382 13.81 -14.83 -3.71
CA GLU A 382 13.43 -15.07 -5.10
C GLU A 382 13.26 -13.75 -5.87
N LEU A 383 12.63 -12.74 -5.27
CA LEU A 383 12.55 -11.39 -5.84
C LEU A 383 13.94 -10.80 -6.08
N SER A 384 14.85 -10.88 -5.10
CA SER A 384 16.23 -10.39 -5.23
C SER A 384 16.97 -11.06 -6.39
N LYS A 385 16.86 -12.40 -6.48
CA LYS A 385 17.50 -13.20 -7.53
C LYS A 385 16.96 -12.89 -8.94
N ASN A 386 15.68 -12.57 -9.05
CA ASN A 386 15.01 -12.32 -10.34
C ASN A 386 14.97 -10.83 -10.72
N GLY A 387 15.55 -9.94 -9.92
CA GLY A 387 15.45 -8.50 -10.14
C GLY A 387 14.01 -7.98 -10.00
N GLY A 388 13.21 -8.60 -9.13
CA GLY A 388 11.80 -8.29 -8.90
C GLY A 388 11.54 -7.05 -8.04
N PHE A 389 12.57 -6.36 -7.57
CA PHE A 389 12.41 -5.10 -6.85
C PHE A 389 12.17 -3.92 -7.81
N PRO A 390 11.42 -2.89 -7.39
CA PRO A 390 10.80 -2.70 -6.07
C PRO A 390 9.57 -3.60 -5.80
N ALA A 391 9.23 -3.85 -4.53
CA ALA A 391 8.02 -4.59 -4.13
C ALA A 391 7.27 -3.82 -3.04
N ILE A 392 5.98 -4.09 -2.85
CA ILE A 392 5.13 -3.45 -1.82
C ILE A 392 5.03 -4.40 -0.64
N LEU A 393 5.17 -3.88 0.58
CA LEU A 393 4.93 -4.62 1.82
C LEU A 393 3.84 -3.92 2.63
N ASN A 394 2.77 -4.63 2.95
CA ASN A 394 1.80 -4.17 3.94
C ASN A 394 2.40 -4.27 5.35
N VAL A 395 2.35 -3.19 6.11
CA VAL A 395 2.88 -3.10 7.47
C VAL A 395 1.88 -2.42 8.39
N ASN A 396 1.98 -2.69 9.68
CA ASN A 396 1.22 -2.07 10.74
C ASN A 396 2.15 -1.14 11.53
N THR A 397 1.73 0.11 11.63
CA THR A 397 2.52 1.19 12.22
C THR A 397 2.60 1.14 13.74
N ASN A 398 2.02 0.12 14.40
CA ASN A 398 2.22 -0.14 15.82
C ASN A 398 3.53 -0.86 16.15
N PHE A 399 4.26 -1.31 15.14
CA PHE A 399 5.53 -2.01 15.29
C PHE A 399 6.69 -1.17 14.78
N GLU A 400 7.85 -1.32 15.41
CA GLU A 400 9.08 -0.68 14.91
C GLU A 400 9.51 -1.30 13.57
N PRO A 401 10.21 -0.53 12.72
CA PRO A 401 10.56 0.89 12.90
C PRO A 401 9.41 1.86 12.58
N PHE A 402 8.35 1.38 11.94
CA PHE A 402 7.25 2.21 11.42
C PHE A 402 6.45 2.94 12.51
N ARG A 403 6.50 2.45 13.74
CA ARG A 403 5.96 3.15 14.92
C ARG A 403 6.71 4.44 15.20
N SER A 404 8.04 4.42 15.20
CA SER A 404 8.84 5.63 15.36
C SER A 404 8.69 6.56 14.16
N ASP A 405 8.56 6.00 12.96
CA ASP A 405 8.38 6.75 11.72
C ASP A 405 7.07 7.54 11.68
N SER A 406 5.99 6.89 12.12
CA SER A 406 4.65 7.49 12.17
C SER A 406 4.44 8.47 13.32
N GLY A 407 5.48 8.77 14.12
CA GLY A 407 5.34 9.62 15.30
C GLY A 407 4.52 8.95 16.41
N ARG A 408 4.70 7.63 16.60
CA ARG A 408 3.94 6.75 17.52
C ARG A 408 2.52 6.44 17.04
N GLY A 409 2.34 6.24 15.75
CA GLY A 409 1.07 5.91 15.11
C GLY A 409 0.40 7.09 14.41
N THR A 410 0.62 8.32 14.88
CA THR A 410 -0.13 9.52 14.48
C THR A 410 -0.22 9.77 12.96
N ALA A 411 0.80 9.41 12.18
CA ALA A 411 0.78 9.57 10.73
C ALA A 411 -0.19 8.62 10.01
N ALA A 412 -0.56 7.50 10.64
CA ALA A 412 -1.53 6.53 10.15
C ALA A 412 -2.87 6.58 10.93
N GLY A 413 -3.07 7.65 11.73
CA GLY A 413 -4.19 7.80 12.66
C GLY A 413 -3.75 7.73 14.13
N ASP A 414 -4.59 8.23 15.05
CA ASP A 414 -4.22 8.41 16.46
C ASP A 414 -3.86 7.10 17.22
N GLU A 415 -4.12 5.93 16.64
CA GLU A 415 -3.87 4.60 17.23
C GLU A 415 -2.89 3.74 16.41
N GLY A 416 -2.20 4.34 15.43
CA GLY A 416 -1.53 3.58 14.38
C GLY A 416 -2.55 2.91 13.44
N GLY A 417 -2.05 2.09 12.52
CA GLY A 417 -2.88 1.51 11.47
C GLY A 417 -2.06 0.86 10.36
N ASP A 418 -2.80 0.35 9.38
CA ASP A 418 -2.26 -0.24 8.16
C ASP A 418 -1.56 0.83 7.33
N HIS A 419 -0.40 0.47 6.79
CA HIS A 419 0.42 1.29 5.91
C HIS A 419 1.05 0.36 4.87
N VAL A 420 1.55 0.94 3.79
CA VAL A 420 2.38 0.20 2.84
C VAL A 420 3.71 0.89 2.67
N VAL A 421 4.74 0.10 2.44
CA VAL A 421 6.08 0.59 2.15
C VAL A 421 6.65 -0.09 0.92
N THR A 422 7.63 0.55 0.29
CA THR A 422 8.28 0.03 -0.92
C THR A 422 9.61 -0.62 -0.53
N ILE A 423 9.74 -1.93 -0.71
CA ILE A 423 11.01 -2.63 -0.58
C ILE A 423 11.82 -2.38 -1.85
N THR A 424 12.98 -1.75 -1.71
CA THR A 424 13.89 -1.42 -2.82
C THR A 424 15.04 -2.42 -2.98
N GLY A 425 15.26 -3.26 -1.96
CA GLY A 425 16.26 -4.32 -2.02
C GLY A 425 16.22 -5.25 -0.81
N TYR A 426 16.88 -6.41 -0.97
CA TYR A 426 17.00 -7.41 0.08
C TYR A 426 18.35 -8.12 0.01
N ASP A 427 19.04 -8.20 1.15
CA ASP A 427 20.25 -8.99 1.34
C ASP A 427 19.89 -10.32 2.04
N PRO A 428 19.96 -11.47 1.33
CA PRO A 428 19.62 -12.77 1.90
C PRO A 428 20.64 -13.28 2.91
N GLU A 429 21.90 -12.81 2.88
CA GLU A 429 22.94 -13.25 3.82
C GLU A 429 22.76 -12.59 5.19
N THR A 430 22.54 -11.28 5.20
CA THR A 430 22.30 -10.51 6.43
C THR A 430 20.83 -10.51 6.86
N ARG A 431 19.93 -10.96 5.99
CA ARG A 431 18.46 -10.92 6.14
C ARG A 431 17.96 -9.50 6.45
N GLN A 432 18.42 -8.54 5.65
CA GLN A 432 18.08 -7.12 5.81
C GLN A 432 17.35 -6.56 4.58
N LEU A 433 16.29 -5.78 4.82
CA LEU A 433 15.46 -5.14 3.81
C LEU A 433 15.83 -3.66 3.70
N LYS A 434 15.97 -3.17 2.47
CA LYS A 434 16.01 -1.73 2.19
C LYS A 434 14.60 -1.27 1.88
N ILE A 435 14.13 -0.25 2.60
CA ILE A 435 12.75 0.22 2.51
C ILE A 435 12.72 1.72 2.24
N ASP A 436 11.98 2.09 1.20
CA ASP A 436 11.55 3.44 0.86
C ASP A 436 10.15 3.67 1.46
N ASN A 437 10.06 4.63 2.38
CA ASN A 437 8.86 4.93 3.15
C ASN A 437 8.25 6.24 2.67
N GLN A 438 6.94 6.24 2.40
CA GLN A 438 6.24 7.32 1.69
C GLN A 438 6.03 8.61 2.53
N TRP A 439 6.75 8.74 3.66
CA TRP A 439 6.71 9.85 4.61
C TRP A 439 7.99 10.73 4.60
N GLY A 440 8.85 10.56 3.61
CA GLY A 440 10.09 11.33 3.43
C GLY A 440 11.34 10.56 3.80
N SER A 441 12.47 11.00 3.24
CA SER A 441 13.76 10.32 3.34
C SER A 441 14.28 10.12 4.76
N SER A 442 13.87 10.98 5.71
CA SER A 442 14.21 10.78 7.13
C SER A 442 13.56 9.54 7.77
N ARG A 443 12.57 8.95 7.09
CA ARG A 443 11.83 7.74 7.50
C ARG A 443 12.16 6.54 6.63
N ASP A 444 13.07 6.70 5.66
CA ASP A 444 13.58 5.62 4.86
C ASP A 444 14.53 4.75 5.66
N HIS A 445 14.52 3.47 5.31
CA HIS A 445 15.44 2.45 5.84
C HIS A 445 16.31 1.90 4.71
N ILE A 446 16.79 2.78 3.82
CA ILE A 446 17.70 2.42 2.72
C ILE A 446 19.14 2.28 3.25
N ASP A 447 19.60 3.28 4.00
CA ASP A 447 20.95 3.32 4.58
C ASP A 447 21.03 2.65 5.96
N THR A 448 19.88 2.47 6.62
CA THR A 448 19.74 1.68 7.85
C THR A 448 18.73 0.56 7.61
N PRO A 449 19.14 -0.53 6.91
CA PRO A 449 18.23 -1.60 6.52
C PRO A 449 17.50 -2.25 7.71
N VAL A 450 16.22 -2.60 7.50
CA VAL A 450 15.37 -3.23 8.50
C VAL A 450 15.65 -4.73 8.57
N PRO A 451 15.89 -5.32 9.76
CA PRO A 451 15.99 -6.77 9.90
C PRO A 451 14.68 -7.46 9.48
N LEU A 452 14.79 -8.58 8.76
CA LEU A 452 13.63 -9.35 8.28
C LEU A 452 12.62 -9.69 9.39
N GLU A 453 13.10 -10.06 10.57
CA GLU A 453 12.21 -10.43 11.68
C GLU A 453 11.40 -9.24 12.22
N GLU A 454 11.96 -8.03 12.11
CA GLU A 454 11.27 -6.80 12.49
C GLU A 454 10.26 -6.39 11.41
N ALA A 455 10.64 -6.50 10.13
CA ALA A 455 9.71 -6.31 9.01
C ALA A 455 8.54 -7.32 9.05
N PHE A 456 8.82 -8.60 9.31
CA PHE A 456 7.79 -9.62 9.49
C PHE A 456 6.87 -9.28 10.68
N LEU A 457 7.44 -8.94 11.84
CA LEU A 457 6.64 -8.53 13.00
C LEU A 457 5.73 -7.34 12.67
N ALA A 458 6.21 -6.38 11.88
CA ALA A 458 5.42 -5.25 11.45
C ALA A 458 4.26 -5.63 10.53
N THR A 459 4.29 -6.79 9.87
CA THR A 459 3.17 -7.22 9.00
C THR A 459 2.01 -7.86 9.77
N LEU A 460 2.17 -8.08 11.08
CA LEU A 460 1.17 -8.72 11.94
C LEU A 460 0.16 -7.69 12.48
N SER A 461 -1.03 -8.16 12.87
CA SER A 461 -1.96 -7.34 13.65
C SER A 461 -1.36 -7.01 15.03
N PRO A 462 -1.81 -5.95 15.70
CA PRO A 462 -1.36 -5.61 17.06
C PRO A 462 -1.42 -6.79 18.04
N GLU A 463 -2.48 -7.59 17.98
CA GLU A 463 -2.70 -8.76 18.82
C GLU A 463 -1.68 -9.86 18.51
N THR A 464 -1.57 -10.28 17.25
CA THR A 464 -0.67 -11.36 16.83
C THR A 464 0.79 -10.97 16.98
N GLY A 465 1.15 -9.73 16.64
CA GLY A 465 2.53 -9.25 16.78
C GLY A 465 2.95 -9.09 18.25
N GLY A 466 2.03 -8.70 19.14
CA GLY A 466 2.26 -8.70 20.58
C GLY A 466 2.62 -10.09 21.12
N LEU A 467 1.89 -11.11 20.66
CA LEU A 467 2.16 -12.51 20.98
C LEU A 467 3.49 -12.99 20.40
N TYR A 468 3.74 -12.75 19.11
CA TYR A 468 4.98 -13.14 18.45
C TYR A 468 6.22 -12.57 19.16
N ARG A 469 6.17 -11.28 19.53
CA ARG A 469 7.26 -10.64 20.29
C ARG A 469 7.49 -11.31 21.65
N ALA A 470 6.42 -11.58 22.40
CA ALA A 470 6.52 -12.26 23.70
C ALA A 470 7.12 -13.67 23.58
N LEU A 471 6.76 -14.39 22.50
CA LEU A 471 7.33 -15.69 22.18
C LEU A 471 8.83 -15.59 21.89
N ARG A 472 9.26 -14.69 20.99
CA ARG A 472 10.68 -14.51 20.63
C ARG A 472 11.54 -14.02 21.80
N GLU A 473 11.02 -13.12 22.63
CA GLU A 473 11.71 -12.69 23.85
C GLU A 473 11.89 -13.86 24.84
N THR A 474 10.88 -14.73 24.93
CA THR A 474 10.96 -15.96 25.74
C THR A 474 12.04 -16.90 25.20
N GLU A 475 12.05 -17.18 23.89
CA GLU A 475 13.05 -18.04 23.25
C GLU A 475 14.48 -17.52 23.49
N ARG A 476 14.69 -16.20 23.37
CA ARG A 476 15.98 -15.56 23.60
C ARG A 476 16.44 -15.68 25.06
N ASN A 477 15.53 -15.44 26.01
CA ASN A 477 15.85 -15.43 27.43
C ASN A 477 15.98 -16.84 28.02
N TYR A 478 15.39 -17.85 27.37
CA TYR A 478 15.30 -19.21 27.89
C TYR A 478 15.54 -20.28 26.82
N PRO A 479 16.77 -20.39 26.28
CA PRO A 479 17.11 -21.32 25.19
C PRO A 479 16.97 -22.81 25.53
N ASN A 480 16.70 -23.17 26.80
CA ASN A 480 16.46 -24.54 27.28
C ASN A 480 15.08 -24.58 27.97
N LEU A 481 14.08 -25.13 27.28
CA LEU A 481 12.65 -24.75 27.36
C LEU A 481 11.79 -25.45 28.43
N THR A 482 12.22 -25.52 29.69
CA THR A 482 11.38 -26.07 30.79
C THR A 482 10.36 -25.06 31.34
N LYS A 483 10.38 -23.81 30.86
CA LYS A 483 9.45 -22.72 31.24
C LYS A 483 8.39 -22.38 30.18
N ALA A 484 8.39 -23.07 29.02
CA ALA A 484 7.32 -23.01 28.00
C ALA A 484 5.93 -23.19 28.61
N GLN A 485 5.82 -24.06 29.62
CA GLN A 485 4.58 -24.38 30.33
C GLN A 485 3.93 -23.16 31.01
N THR A 486 4.74 -22.18 31.44
CA THR A 486 4.20 -20.97 32.09
C THR A 486 3.67 -19.96 31.06
N ASN A 487 4.29 -19.88 29.88
CA ASN A 487 3.90 -18.92 28.84
C ASN A 487 2.82 -19.46 27.92
N PHE A 488 2.76 -20.76 27.70
CA PHE A 488 1.61 -21.39 27.06
C PHE A 488 0.35 -21.22 27.92
N LYS A 489 0.48 -21.17 29.24
CA LYS A 489 -0.64 -20.79 30.13
C LYS A 489 -1.07 -19.34 29.92
N ALA A 490 -0.13 -18.41 29.72
CA ALA A 490 -0.44 -17.01 29.39
C ALA A 490 -1.11 -16.88 28.00
N LEU A 491 -0.64 -17.63 27.02
CA LEU A 491 -1.23 -17.74 25.69
C LEU A 491 -2.63 -18.36 25.73
N THR A 492 -2.83 -19.40 26.54
CA THR A 492 -4.15 -20.03 26.76
C THR A 492 -5.12 -19.05 27.42
N GLU A 493 -4.69 -18.28 28.42
CA GLU A 493 -5.50 -17.21 29.02
C GLU A 493 -5.80 -16.07 28.03
N HIS A 494 -4.87 -15.75 27.13
CA HIS A 494 -5.07 -14.75 26.08
C HIS A 494 -6.09 -15.21 25.02
N VAL A 495 -6.00 -16.46 24.58
CA VAL A 495 -6.98 -17.08 23.67
C VAL A 495 -8.37 -17.15 24.32
N LYS A 496 -8.46 -17.38 25.64
CA LYS A 496 -9.74 -17.30 26.38
C LYS A 496 -10.34 -15.89 26.36
N SER A 497 -9.53 -14.83 26.36
CA SER A 497 -10.04 -13.45 26.29
C SER A 497 -10.51 -13.02 24.90
N TYR A 498 -10.13 -13.74 23.84
CA TYR A 498 -10.51 -13.41 22.44
C TYR A 498 -10.96 -14.68 21.69
N PRO A 499 -12.13 -15.24 22.03
CA PRO A 499 -12.58 -16.52 21.51
C PRO A 499 -12.77 -16.56 19.98
N ASP A 500 -12.82 -15.42 19.29
CA ASP A 500 -13.09 -15.33 17.85
C ASP A 500 -11.83 -15.27 16.96
N SER A 501 -10.61 -15.14 17.51
CA SER A 501 -9.39 -15.10 16.68
C SER A 501 -8.95 -16.52 16.26
N TYR A 502 -9.42 -16.95 15.09
CA TYR A 502 -9.06 -18.24 14.47
C TYR A 502 -7.54 -18.42 14.29
N LEU A 503 -6.80 -17.34 14.00
CA LEU A 503 -5.36 -17.36 13.73
C LEU A 503 -4.50 -17.62 14.97
N SER A 504 -4.82 -17.00 16.11
CA SER A 504 -4.10 -17.20 17.38
C SER A 504 -4.15 -18.66 17.85
N PHE A 505 -5.17 -19.40 17.40
CA PHE A 505 -5.37 -20.79 17.75
C PHE A 505 -4.53 -21.76 16.88
N LEU A 506 -4.37 -21.47 15.58
CA LEU A 506 -3.53 -22.28 14.69
C LEU A 506 -2.05 -22.18 15.04
N GLU A 507 -1.58 -21.00 15.45
CA GLU A 507 -0.19 -20.78 15.89
C GLU A 507 0.15 -21.57 17.17
N VAL A 508 -0.80 -21.67 18.11
CA VAL A 508 -0.69 -22.52 19.30
C VAL A 508 -0.50 -23.97 18.87
N ILE A 509 -1.37 -24.43 17.98
CA ILE A 509 -1.36 -25.79 17.45
C ILE A 509 -0.05 -26.11 16.74
N ASP A 510 0.48 -25.23 15.89
CA ASP A 510 1.76 -25.42 15.19
C ASP A 510 2.97 -25.40 16.12
N SER A 511 2.96 -24.53 17.12
CA SER A 511 3.95 -24.54 18.19
C SER A 511 3.98 -25.89 18.92
N MET A 512 2.81 -26.49 19.18
CA MET A 512 2.68 -27.81 19.80
C MET A 512 3.22 -28.94 18.89
N ALA A 513 2.95 -28.91 17.58
CA ALA A 513 3.46 -29.94 16.67
C ALA A 513 4.97 -29.83 16.43
N ASN A 514 5.52 -28.62 16.45
CA ASN A 514 6.96 -28.40 16.32
C ASN A 514 7.70 -28.84 17.59
N ALA A 515 7.13 -28.59 18.76
CA ALA A 515 7.63 -29.15 20.03
C ALA A 515 7.64 -30.69 20.00
N ASP A 516 6.54 -31.33 19.57
CA ASP A 516 6.49 -32.79 19.46
C ASP A 516 7.51 -33.34 18.45
N ARG A 517 7.62 -32.76 17.25
CA ARG A 517 8.65 -33.13 16.27
C ARG A 517 10.07 -33.05 16.85
N THR A 518 10.35 -31.98 17.59
CA THR A 518 11.65 -31.78 18.26
C THR A 518 11.91 -32.88 19.29
N TRP A 519 10.90 -33.25 20.08
CA TRP A 519 10.99 -34.35 21.03
C TRP A 519 11.18 -35.70 20.35
N GLN A 520 10.47 -36.00 19.26
CA GLN A 520 10.68 -37.24 18.50
C GLN A 520 12.13 -37.34 17.99
N GLN A 521 12.71 -36.24 17.54
CA GLN A 521 14.13 -36.19 17.13
C GLN A 521 15.06 -36.40 18.32
N GLN A 522 14.81 -35.76 19.47
CA GLN A 522 15.59 -35.93 20.70
C GLN A 522 15.54 -37.37 21.24
N ARG A 523 14.39 -38.06 21.04
CA ARG A 523 14.17 -39.48 21.35
C ARG A 523 15.12 -40.40 20.60
N GLN A 524 15.45 -40.05 19.35
CA GLN A 524 16.34 -40.84 18.52
C GLN A 524 17.82 -40.69 18.89
N VAL A 525 18.20 -39.61 19.57
CA VAL A 525 19.62 -39.30 19.89
C VAL A 525 19.96 -39.48 21.38
N ALA A 526 19.15 -40.22 22.13
CA ALA A 526 19.34 -40.52 23.56
C ALA A 526 19.51 -39.29 24.49
N LYS A 527 19.03 -38.11 24.06
CA LYS A 527 18.98 -36.86 24.84
C LYS A 527 17.56 -36.53 25.31
N PHE A 528 16.67 -37.50 25.30
CA PHE A 528 15.26 -37.30 25.59
C PHE A 528 14.98 -37.27 27.09
N ASP A 529 14.48 -36.14 27.57
CA ASP A 529 13.98 -36.01 28.92
C ASP A 529 12.51 -36.43 28.97
N PHE A 530 12.27 -37.67 29.41
CA PHE A 530 10.92 -38.22 29.55
C PHE A 530 10.06 -37.45 30.55
N ASN A 531 10.66 -36.85 31.57
CA ASN A 531 9.94 -36.11 32.60
C ASN A 531 9.45 -34.75 32.08
N GLU A 532 10.23 -34.11 31.20
CA GLU A 532 9.83 -32.87 30.52
C GLU A 532 8.74 -33.12 29.47
N HIS A 533 8.87 -34.20 28.70
CA HIS A 533 7.86 -34.64 27.75
C HIS A 533 6.50 -34.93 28.41
N ASP A 534 6.49 -35.70 29.49
CA ASP A 534 5.25 -36.14 30.14
C ASP A 534 4.51 -34.96 30.78
N LYS A 535 5.23 -34.06 31.44
CA LYS A 535 4.63 -32.82 32.01
C LYS A 535 4.05 -31.91 30.93
N THR A 536 4.71 -31.84 29.78
CA THR A 536 4.20 -30.98 28.72
C THR A 536 3.01 -31.62 28.01
N THR A 537 3.01 -32.95 27.85
CA THR A 537 1.86 -33.72 27.34
C THR A 537 0.64 -33.57 28.26
N GLU A 538 0.83 -33.69 29.57
CA GLU A 538 -0.23 -33.47 30.58
C GLU A 538 -0.81 -32.06 30.46
N PHE A 539 0.07 -31.06 30.39
CA PHE A 539 -0.32 -29.67 30.21
C PHE A 539 -1.02 -29.39 28.86
N MET A 540 -0.60 -30.04 27.77
CA MET A 540 -1.28 -29.92 26.47
C MET A 540 -2.70 -30.48 26.54
N ASN A 541 -2.91 -31.61 27.21
CA ASN A 541 -4.23 -32.19 27.44
C ASN A 541 -5.10 -31.24 28.28
N GLU A 542 -4.57 -30.66 29.35
CA GLU A 542 -5.29 -29.66 30.16
C GLU A 542 -5.69 -28.40 29.36
N ALA A 543 -4.84 -27.97 28.42
CA ALA A 543 -5.16 -26.85 27.54
C ALA A 543 -6.26 -27.23 26.53
N PHE A 544 -6.20 -28.43 25.95
CA PHE A 544 -7.22 -28.94 25.04
C PHE A 544 -8.59 -29.08 25.72
N ASP A 545 -8.62 -29.53 26.97
CA ASP A 545 -9.85 -29.69 27.76
C ASP A 545 -10.55 -28.35 28.07
N GLN A 546 -9.82 -27.24 27.97
CA GLN A 546 -10.34 -25.89 28.25
C GLN A 546 -10.86 -25.17 27.00
N LEU A 547 -10.75 -25.77 25.82
CA LEU A 547 -11.23 -25.20 24.57
C LEU A 547 -12.71 -25.55 24.31
N PRO A 548 -13.46 -24.68 23.61
CA PRO A 548 -14.85 -24.95 23.25
C PRO A 548 -14.96 -26.26 22.43
N PRO A 549 -15.89 -27.17 22.77
CA PRO A 549 -15.98 -28.52 22.17
C PRO A 549 -16.02 -28.55 20.63
N TYR A 550 -16.63 -27.53 20.01
CA TYR A 550 -16.78 -27.43 18.56
C TYR A 550 -15.45 -27.19 17.82
N ARG A 551 -14.52 -26.43 18.43
CA ARG A 551 -13.19 -26.18 17.83
C ARG A 551 -12.25 -27.36 18.01
N ASN A 552 -12.32 -28.04 19.15
CA ASN A 552 -11.60 -29.30 19.36
C ASN A 552 -11.91 -30.33 18.27
N MET A 553 -13.16 -30.42 17.82
CA MET A 553 -13.57 -31.33 16.75
C MET A 553 -12.99 -30.99 15.37
N GLN A 554 -13.07 -29.74 14.93
CA GLN A 554 -12.59 -29.36 13.59
C GLN A 554 -11.06 -29.49 13.47
N LEU A 555 -10.35 -29.12 14.52
CA LEU A 555 -8.89 -29.02 14.51
C LEU A 555 -8.21 -30.37 14.77
N LEU A 556 -8.81 -31.23 15.61
CA LEU A 556 -8.38 -32.62 15.75
C LEU A 556 -8.64 -33.41 14.46
N THR A 557 -9.75 -33.17 13.78
CA THR A 557 -10.11 -33.85 12.52
C THR A 557 -9.15 -33.49 11.38
N LEU A 558 -8.83 -32.21 11.19
CA LEU A 558 -7.89 -31.75 10.16
C LEU A 558 -6.48 -32.33 10.37
N ARG A 559 -5.99 -32.38 11.62
CA ARG A 559 -4.66 -32.94 11.93
C ARG A 559 -4.58 -34.46 11.89
N LEU A 560 -5.64 -35.17 12.28
CA LEU A 560 -5.70 -36.63 12.21
C LEU A 560 -5.73 -37.12 10.76
N LEU A 561 -6.28 -36.32 9.84
CA LEU A 561 -6.26 -36.57 8.39
C LEU A 561 -4.85 -36.38 7.78
N GLU A 562 -4.07 -35.42 8.28
CA GLU A 562 -2.72 -35.14 7.75
C GLU A 562 -1.63 -36.11 8.27
N ASN A 563 -1.74 -36.61 9.51
CA ASN A 563 -0.59 -37.26 10.18
C ASN A 563 -0.75 -38.75 10.52
N GLY A 564 -1.90 -39.38 10.23
CA GLY A 564 -1.99 -40.82 10.07
C GLY A 564 -1.49 -41.76 11.20
N ARG A 565 -1.40 -41.32 12.47
CA ARG A 565 -1.23 -42.17 13.68
C ARG A 565 -1.13 -41.33 14.98
N PHE A 566 -2.07 -41.53 15.92
CA PHE A 566 -1.88 -41.83 17.37
C PHE A 566 -3.19 -41.56 18.15
N TYR A 567 -3.49 -42.34 19.21
CA TYR A 567 -4.60 -42.14 20.16
C TYR A 567 -4.10 -42.33 21.61
N PRO A 568 -4.12 -41.29 22.47
CA PRO A 568 -4.06 -41.45 23.92
C PRO A 568 -5.43 -41.84 24.50
N GLN A 569 -5.44 -42.67 25.55
CA GLN A 569 -6.63 -43.28 26.14
C GLN A 569 -7.69 -42.28 26.63
N GLY A 570 -7.29 -41.09 27.10
CA GLY A 570 -8.21 -40.03 27.51
C GLY A 570 -8.85 -39.27 26.33
N ILE A 571 -8.13 -39.14 25.21
CA ILE A 571 -8.63 -38.50 23.98
C ILE A 571 -9.66 -39.40 23.28
N ALA A 572 -9.51 -40.72 23.38
CA ALA A 572 -10.50 -41.67 22.88
C ALA A 572 -11.84 -41.56 23.62
N GLU A 573 -11.82 -41.23 24.92
CA GLU A 573 -13.03 -41.12 25.75
C GLU A 573 -13.78 -39.80 25.50
N THR A 574 -13.05 -38.70 25.29
CA THR A 574 -13.62 -37.41 24.85
C THR A 574 -14.09 -37.46 23.39
N ALA A 575 -13.34 -38.14 22.51
CA ALA A 575 -13.77 -38.41 21.13
C ALA A 575 -15.04 -39.27 21.11
N TYR A 576 -15.15 -40.29 21.98
CA TYR A 576 -16.33 -41.14 22.13
C TYR A 576 -17.55 -40.39 22.68
N GLN A 577 -17.39 -39.48 23.64
CA GLN A 577 -18.48 -38.63 24.15
C GLN A 577 -18.91 -37.55 23.14
N ALA A 578 -17.97 -37.05 22.32
CA ALA A 578 -18.27 -36.16 21.20
C ALA A 578 -18.95 -36.91 20.04
N GLU A 579 -18.57 -38.16 19.79
CA GLU A 579 -19.25 -39.07 18.86
C GLU A 579 -20.70 -39.29 19.29
N GLN A 580 -20.95 -39.55 20.59
CA GLN A 580 -22.30 -39.65 21.15
C GLN A 580 -23.13 -38.36 20.97
N SER A 581 -22.52 -37.19 21.13
CA SER A 581 -23.19 -35.90 20.92
C SER A 581 -23.49 -35.62 19.44
N PHE A 582 -22.61 -36.07 18.54
CA PHE A 582 -22.83 -36.08 17.08
C PHE A 582 -23.97 -37.05 16.69
N TYR A 583 -24.11 -38.18 17.39
CA TYR A 583 -25.22 -39.13 17.21
C TYR A 583 -26.56 -38.67 17.81
N ASP A 584 -26.54 -37.87 18.88
CA ASP A 584 -27.74 -37.31 19.51
C ASP A 584 -28.38 -36.16 18.70
N GLY A 585 -27.64 -35.61 17.73
CA GLY A 585 -28.18 -34.85 16.61
C GLY A 585 -28.98 -35.77 15.67
N ARG A 586 -30.27 -35.97 16.01
CA ARG A 586 -31.41 -36.74 15.43
C ARG A 586 -31.37 -37.30 13.99
N PHE A 587 -30.42 -36.96 13.12
CA PHE A 587 -30.36 -37.38 11.72
C PHE A 587 -29.74 -38.78 11.54
N LEU A 588 -28.60 -39.08 12.18
CA LEU A 588 -27.91 -40.38 11.99
C LEU A 588 -28.45 -41.50 12.90
N SER A 589 -28.94 -41.16 14.09
CA SER A 589 -29.71 -42.09 14.95
C SER A 589 -30.99 -42.61 14.26
N ALA A 590 -31.56 -41.85 13.32
CA ALA A 590 -32.67 -42.28 12.46
C ALA A 590 -32.21 -43.12 11.26
N ALA A 591 -31.04 -42.82 10.68
CA ALA A 591 -30.44 -43.59 9.58
C ALA A 591 -29.99 -44.99 10.02
N GLY A 592 -29.36 -45.11 11.19
CA GLY A 592 -28.97 -46.40 11.79
C GLY A 592 -30.18 -47.28 12.16
N LYS A 593 -31.31 -46.67 12.53
CA LYS A 593 -32.57 -47.39 12.80
C LYS A 593 -33.38 -47.76 11.55
N SER A 594 -33.04 -47.24 10.37
CA SER A 594 -33.83 -47.41 9.13
C SER A 594 -33.15 -48.27 8.04
N GLY A 595 -31.94 -48.79 8.28
CA GLY A 595 -31.29 -49.74 7.36
C GLY A 595 -30.80 -49.10 6.06
N LEU A 596 -30.49 -47.80 6.06
CA LEU A 596 -29.97 -47.10 4.88
C LEU A 596 -28.55 -47.59 4.53
N THR A 597 -28.30 -47.82 3.24
CA THR A 597 -26.99 -48.23 2.71
C THR A 597 -26.01 -47.05 2.67
N GLY A 598 -24.70 -47.32 2.69
CA GLY A 598 -23.68 -46.27 2.55
C GLY A 598 -23.83 -45.41 1.28
N GLU A 599 -24.40 -45.98 0.22
CA GLU A 599 -24.76 -45.27 -1.01
C GLU A 599 -25.88 -44.24 -0.79
N ALA A 600 -26.89 -44.55 0.04
CA ALA A 600 -27.97 -43.62 0.36
C ALA A 600 -27.47 -42.43 1.19
N ILE A 601 -26.55 -42.67 2.11
CA ILE A 601 -25.90 -41.61 2.91
C ILE A 601 -25.07 -40.70 2.00
N ARG A 602 -24.30 -41.29 1.07
CA ARG A 602 -23.49 -40.53 0.10
C ARG A 602 -24.36 -39.63 -0.77
N ASN A 603 -25.44 -40.17 -1.34
CA ASN A 603 -26.35 -39.41 -2.19
C ASN A 603 -27.01 -38.25 -1.45
N GLU A 604 -27.35 -38.44 -0.16
CA GLU A 604 -27.94 -37.39 0.66
C GLU A 604 -26.92 -36.29 1.02
N MET A 605 -25.68 -36.65 1.34
CA MET A 605 -24.62 -35.68 1.58
C MET A 605 -24.26 -34.90 0.31
N THR A 606 -24.20 -35.55 -0.85
CA THR A 606 -24.01 -34.85 -2.13
C THR A 606 -25.18 -33.90 -2.40
N ARG A 607 -26.42 -34.31 -2.10
CA ARG A 607 -27.61 -33.47 -2.25
C ARG A 607 -27.53 -32.22 -1.36
N ILE A 608 -27.19 -32.38 -0.08
CA ILE A 608 -27.04 -31.28 0.88
C ILE A 608 -25.92 -30.31 0.47
N ALA A 609 -24.78 -30.83 0.00
CA ALA A 609 -23.68 -30.01 -0.48
C ALA A 609 -24.06 -29.20 -1.74
N SER A 610 -24.89 -29.77 -2.62
CA SER A 610 -25.33 -29.12 -3.86
C SER A 610 -26.49 -28.14 -3.66
N ASP A 611 -27.26 -28.27 -2.58
CA ASP A 611 -28.40 -27.42 -2.28
C ASP A 611 -28.50 -27.17 -0.76
N PRO A 612 -27.81 -26.14 -0.24
CA PRO A 612 -27.84 -25.78 1.18
C PRO A 612 -29.26 -25.44 1.68
N SER A 613 -30.15 -25.02 0.79
CA SER A 613 -31.54 -24.65 1.13
C SER A 613 -32.42 -25.84 1.50
N ALA A 614 -31.93 -27.06 1.24
CA ALA A 614 -32.58 -28.30 1.63
C ALA A 614 -32.57 -28.58 3.15
N LEU A 615 -31.83 -27.78 3.94
CA LEU A 615 -31.74 -27.92 5.38
C LEU A 615 -32.73 -26.99 6.10
N PRO A 616 -33.46 -27.47 7.14
CA PRO A 616 -34.26 -26.59 7.99
C PRO A 616 -33.39 -25.50 8.63
N GLN A 617 -33.93 -24.28 8.73
CA GLN A 617 -33.20 -23.02 8.94
C GLN A 617 -32.47 -22.81 10.28
N GLU A 618 -32.51 -23.74 11.24
CA GLU A 618 -31.79 -23.57 12.51
C GLU A 618 -30.89 -24.77 12.84
N GLY A 619 -29.58 -24.49 13.01
CA GLY A 619 -28.61 -25.40 13.63
C GLY A 619 -27.82 -26.36 12.71
N ASN A 620 -27.83 -26.17 11.38
CA ASN A 620 -27.27 -27.15 10.43
C ASN A 620 -25.98 -26.75 9.69
N GLU A 621 -25.28 -25.69 10.09
CA GLU A 621 -24.00 -25.28 9.48
C GLU A 621 -22.97 -26.42 9.51
N THR A 622 -22.95 -27.20 10.59
CA THR A 622 -22.07 -28.36 10.74
C THR A 622 -22.41 -29.50 9.78
N LEU A 623 -23.69 -29.73 9.50
CA LEU A 623 -24.13 -30.78 8.57
C LEU A 623 -23.83 -30.39 7.12
N PHE A 624 -23.99 -29.11 6.80
CA PHE A 624 -23.62 -28.56 5.50
C PHE A 624 -22.11 -28.67 5.26
N GLU A 625 -21.29 -28.32 6.24
CA GLU A 625 -19.84 -28.38 6.08
C GLU A 625 -19.32 -29.83 6.05
N ALA A 626 -19.93 -30.74 6.82
CA ALA A 626 -19.66 -32.17 6.70
C ALA A 626 -20.03 -32.72 5.31
N ALA A 627 -21.17 -32.30 4.74
CA ALA A 627 -21.61 -32.68 3.40
C ALA A 627 -20.65 -32.15 2.32
N ARG A 628 -20.20 -30.89 2.47
CA ARG A 628 -19.21 -30.27 1.59
C ARG A 628 -17.88 -31.02 1.65
N ILE A 629 -17.35 -31.31 2.82
CA ILE A 629 -16.10 -32.07 3.00
C ILE A 629 -16.24 -33.47 2.37
N MET A 630 -17.34 -34.18 2.64
CA MET A 630 -17.63 -35.47 2.02
C MET A 630 -17.63 -35.40 0.49
N SER A 631 -18.19 -34.34 -0.09
CA SER A 631 -18.23 -34.15 -1.55
C SER A 631 -16.86 -33.92 -2.20
N LEU A 632 -15.86 -33.49 -1.42
CA LEU A 632 -14.48 -33.27 -1.88
C LEU A 632 -13.62 -34.53 -1.82
N LEU A 633 -14.06 -35.58 -1.13
CA LEU A 633 -13.35 -36.86 -1.01
C LEU A 633 -13.60 -37.75 -2.23
N ARG A 634 -12.60 -38.57 -2.58
CA ARG A 634 -12.78 -39.60 -3.62
C ARG A 634 -13.70 -40.73 -3.12
N PRO A 635 -14.40 -41.45 -4.02
CA PRO A 635 -15.35 -42.50 -3.61
C PRO A 635 -14.77 -43.54 -2.65
N GLU A 636 -13.51 -43.94 -2.85
CA GLU A 636 -12.80 -44.88 -1.97
C GLU A 636 -12.51 -44.33 -0.57
N GLU A 637 -12.30 -43.02 -0.43
CA GLU A 637 -12.08 -42.32 0.83
C GLU A 637 -13.40 -42.11 1.58
N GLN A 638 -14.47 -41.76 0.85
CA GLN A 638 -15.83 -41.74 1.36
C GLN A 638 -16.23 -43.13 1.90
N ASP A 639 -15.92 -44.21 1.17
CA ASP A 639 -16.22 -45.58 1.60
C ASP A 639 -15.38 -46.06 2.76
N ALA A 640 -14.14 -45.59 2.90
CA ALA A 640 -13.31 -45.87 4.07
C ALA A 640 -13.85 -45.15 5.31
N LEU A 641 -14.28 -43.90 5.16
CA LEU A 641 -14.89 -43.10 6.20
C LEU A 641 -16.23 -43.71 6.64
N LEU A 642 -17.13 -44.01 5.70
CA LEU A 642 -18.43 -44.64 5.98
C LEU A 642 -18.29 -46.03 6.60
N ARG A 643 -17.31 -46.84 6.17
CA ARG A 643 -17.06 -48.15 6.79
C ARG A 643 -16.59 -48.03 8.23
N ARG A 644 -15.71 -47.07 8.52
CA ARG A 644 -15.30 -46.77 9.90
C ARG A 644 -16.47 -46.32 10.76
N LEU A 645 -17.30 -45.42 10.24
CA LEU A 645 -18.51 -44.95 10.92
C LEU A 645 -19.54 -46.06 11.15
N SER A 646 -19.58 -47.08 10.29
CA SER A 646 -20.49 -48.23 10.44
C SER A 646 -19.98 -49.35 11.34
N SER A 647 -18.66 -49.43 11.61
CA SER A 647 -18.06 -50.55 12.36
C SER A 647 -18.03 -50.36 13.87
N ASP A 648 -18.31 -49.15 14.36
CA ASP A 648 -18.33 -48.79 15.79
C ASP A 648 -19.77 -48.69 16.36
N HIS A 649 -20.74 -49.36 15.71
CA HIS A 649 -22.14 -49.49 16.15
C HIS A 649 -22.62 -50.94 16.23
#